data_AF-A0A7U3CYF6-F1
#
_entry.id   AF-A0A7U3CYF6-F1
#
_cell.length_a   1.000
_cell.length_b   1.000
_cell.length_c   1.000
_cell.angle_alpha   90.00
_cell.angle_beta   90.00
_cell.angle_gamma   90.00
#
_symmetry.space_group_name_H-M   'P 1'
#
loop_
_entity.id
_entity.type
_entity.pdbx_description
1 polymer ?
#
loop_
_entity_poly.entity_id
_entity_poly.type
_entity_poly.pdbx_seq_one_letter_code
_entity_poly.pdbx_strand_id
1 'polypeptide(L)'
;MRGFEISLSIVLLSLLLLLGTANAQYWFQSGVRSSQNYSFNNGASVSIETVYPQQLQYGSFGFWVGEILNNGAFIQVGYEIPNQTGYYPTGCSPNAACTGKVIVKKGQPSWFWEYFPAGDNSNSFYGSVGTNDSVGPNGTFNTYSFKYANGEWNIYLNTALIGSVDLGTSNSGQNVPTVFGEYANSNNNDTYMKPVTFSNLTVYKNGIPEKVSTGYSYIGYGTGSLQNLRNGYGVKEVAPYVNVFEVGSGLPTPVNFTTLWSYGYYLKVNSDYGYRGNAQYSPYANFNLTEPEYIYLSNNTRERFIGWKGSGIGSYTGVSNSTQIKISSNITETALWQTQYLANVSSSFGNVTGSGWYPNGTIATISISPLNVSTGPGSRYHFYGFGNISAEPEIHISVTSPTNIEALWEKQYLISGTTPYGNVTGSGWYDSNTTAYLSLSKTSQQINATTEKIFISWDNIYDNSTIKINATKSYNLTAIFDTAFKETIAPKSVNGDSLKPSLFYFNGKPYRNLTLFMLEGDNKIGPFDIGGVNVTPINSSVDVLAPGDIDILLPVYNVTVYARNIFGAPISGTVRARFQNGTVSQKFLNKNGSAAFADVPYGNVTGEIIYSGFTEKFASSYSNGVKVEMVTPAIIIAIIIVTIAIASFWFYLQFKRRKKR
;
A
#
# COMPACT_ATOMS: atom_id res chain seq x y z
N MET A 1 -6.20 -38.78 -65.62
CA MET A 1 -6.39 -39.26 -67.01
C MET A 1 -6.44 -40.79 -66.97
N ARG A 2 -7.61 -41.33 -67.34
CA ARG A 2 -7.95 -42.72 -67.67
C ARG A 2 -7.42 -43.88 -66.80
N GLY A 3 -8.32 -44.38 -65.96
CA GLY A 3 -8.84 -45.75 -66.12
C GLY A 3 -8.15 -46.83 -65.30
N PHE A 4 -8.59 -47.00 -64.05
CA PHE A 4 -8.78 -48.30 -63.40
C PHE A 4 -9.77 -48.06 -62.23
N GLU A 5 -11.06 -47.99 -62.55
CA GLU A 5 -12.09 -48.28 -61.55
C GLU A 5 -12.05 -49.79 -61.32
N ILE A 6 -11.17 -50.24 -60.44
CA ILE A 6 -11.30 -51.56 -59.84
C ILE A 6 -12.41 -51.40 -58.80
N SER A 7 -13.61 -51.87 -59.15
CA SER A 7 -14.76 -52.01 -58.25
C SER A 7 -14.30 -52.61 -56.93
N LEU A 8 -14.22 -51.78 -55.91
CA LEU A 8 -13.79 -52.17 -54.58
C LEU A 8 -15.01 -52.66 -53.80
N SER A 9 -15.40 -53.91 -54.01
CA SER A 9 -16.40 -54.60 -53.20
C SER A 9 -16.26 -56.09 -53.47
N ILE A 10 -15.95 -56.94 -52.51
CA ILE A 10 -16.15 -58.38 -52.62
C ILE A 10 -16.74 -58.77 -51.25
N VAL A 11 -18.07 -58.72 -51.17
CA VAL A 11 -18.99 -59.82 -50.84
C VAL A 11 -18.90 -60.31 -49.39
N LEU A 12 -19.96 -60.06 -48.61
CA LEU A 12 -20.52 -61.04 -47.66
C LEU A 12 -21.41 -61.99 -48.47
N LEU A 13 -20.96 -63.22 -48.69
CA LEU A 13 -21.85 -64.25 -49.21
C LEU A 13 -22.48 -64.88 -47.98
N SER A 14 -23.67 -64.37 -47.59
CA SER A 14 -24.53 -65.14 -46.69
C SER A 14 -24.70 -66.51 -47.35
N LEU A 15 -24.19 -67.52 -46.67
CA LEU A 15 -24.16 -68.90 -47.13
C LEU A 15 -25.44 -69.30 -47.87
N LEU A 16 -25.25 -69.69 -49.12
CA LEU A 16 -26.26 -70.28 -50.00
C LEU A 16 -26.75 -71.68 -49.55
N LEU A 17 -26.66 -72.02 -48.26
CA LEU A 17 -27.15 -73.29 -47.71
C LEU A 17 -28.56 -73.20 -47.10
N LEU A 18 -29.28 -72.10 -47.33
CA LEU A 18 -30.73 -72.04 -47.12
C LEU A 18 -31.42 -72.48 -48.40
N LEU A 19 -32.01 -73.69 -48.36
CA LEU A 19 -32.83 -74.24 -49.43
C LEU A 19 -33.93 -73.23 -49.83
N GLY A 20 -33.80 -72.59 -50.99
CA GLY A 20 -34.95 -72.04 -51.74
C GLY A 20 -34.96 -70.57 -52.17
N THR A 21 -33.88 -69.80 -52.13
CA THR A 21 -33.89 -68.43 -52.71
C THR A 21 -32.77 -68.22 -53.72
N ALA A 22 -33.08 -68.43 -55.00
CA ALA A 22 -32.29 -67.89 -56.09
C ALA A 22 -32.57 -66.39 -56.23
N ASN A 23 -31.48 -65.60 -56.32
CA ASN A 23 -31.37 -64.15 -56.51
C ASN A 23 -31.21 -63.30 -55.23
N ALA A 24 -29.96 -63.11 -54.80
CA ALA A 24 -29.59 -62.01 -53.92
C ALA A 24 -29.71 -60.68 -54.68
N GLN A 25 -30.54 -59.76 -54.20
CA GLN A 25 -30.94 -58.59 -54.99
C GLN A 25 -30.14 -57.31 -54.63
N TYR A 26 -29.87 -57.07 -53.33
CA TYR A 26 -29.16 -55.87 -52.85
C TYR A 26 -28.18 -56.15 -51.70
N TRP A 27 -27.02 -55.49 -51.76
CA TRP A 27 -26.02 -55.40 -50.68
C TRP A 27 -25.66 -53.94 -50.42
N PHE A 28 -26.20 -53.34 -49.36
CA PHE A 28 -25.95 -51.95 -49.01
C PHE A 28 -24.76 -51.86 -48.06
N GLN A 29 -23.70 -51.13 -48.44
CA GLN A 29 -22.48 -51.02 -47.65
C GLN A 29 -22.23 -49.56 -47.24
N SER A 30 -22.02 -49.35 -45.95
CA SER A 30 -21.69 -48.04 -45.41
C SER A 30 -20.61 -48.15 -44.34
N GLY A 31 -19.73 -47.16 -44.26
CA GLY A 31 -18.65 -47.16 -43.27
C GLY A 31 -17.45 -46.36 -43.72
N VAL A 32 -16.26 -46.92 -43.50
CA VAL A 32 -15.01 -46.16 -43.59
C VAL A 32 -13.97 -46.87 -44.43
N ARG A 33 -13.30 -46.08 -45.28
CA ARG A 33 -12.07 -46.45 -45.96
C ARG A 33 -10.91 -45.65 -45.38
N SER A 34 -9.79 -46.32 -45.09
CA SER A 34 -8.57 -45.62 -44.67
C SER A 34 -7.91 -44.84 -45.81
N SER A 35 -7.06 -43.87 -45.50
CA SER A 35 -6.33 -43.12 -46.53
C SER A 35 -5.34 -43.96 -47.32
N GLN A 36 -5.00 -43.50 -48.53
CA GLN A 36 -4.03 -44.16 -49.41
C GLN A 36 -2.65 -44.36 -48.77
N ASN A 37 -2.31 -43.60 -47.73
CA ASN A 37 -1.07 -43.80 -46.96
C ASN A 37 -1.00 -45.17 -46.27
N TYR A 38 -2.12 -45.88 -46.15
CA TYR A 38 -2.22 -47.21 -45.53
C TYR A 38 -2.24 -48.36 -46.55
N SER A 39 -1.90 -48.09 -47.81
CA SER A 39 -1.70 -49.16 -48.79
C SER A 39 -0.37 -49.89 -48.57
N PHE A 40 -0.17 -50.98 -49.31
CA PHE A 40 0.97 -51.91 -49.18
C PHE A 40 1.10 -52.46 -47.77
N ASN A 41 -0.03 -52.62 -47.09
CA ASN A 41 -0.07 -53.16 -45.75
C ASN A 41 -0.13 -54.69 -45.78
N ASN A 42 0.05 -55.31 -44.63
CA ASN A 42 -0.01 -56.74 -44.44
C ASN A 42 -1.01 -57.16 -43.36
N GLY A 43 -2.08 -56.38 -43.20
CA GLY A 43 -3.16 -56.67 -42.27
C GLY A 43 -3.96 -55.46 -41.87
N ALA A 44 -5.14 -55.71 -41.32
CA ALA A 44 -5.97 -54.69 -40.69
C ALA A 44 -6.66 -55.24 -39.44
N SER A 45 -7.02 -54.33 -38.53
CA SER A 45 -7.86 -54.63 -37.38
C SER A 45 -8.82 -53.51 -37.06
N VAL A 46 -9.97 -53.86 -36.50
CA VAL A 46 -10.94 -52.90 -35.97
C VAL A 46 -11.64 -53.50 -34.76
N SER A 47 -12.03 -52.64 -33.82
CA SER A 47 -12.92 -53.03 -32.74
C SER A 47 -14.37 -52.71 -33.10
N ILE A 48 -15.26 -53.68 -32.99
CA ILE A 48 -16.68 -53.54 -33.36
C ILE A 48 -17.53 -53.86 -32.14
N GLU A 49 -18.50 -53.00 -31.86
CA GLU A 49 -19.54 -53.23 -30.89
C GLU A 49 -20.51 -54.32 -31.37
N THR A 50 -20.79 -55.30 -30.53
CA THR A 50 -21.85 -56.27 -30.74
C THR A 50 -23.19 -55.60 -30.42
N VAL A 51 -24.02 -55.31 -31.43
CA VAL A 51 -25.35 -54.72 -31.23
C VAL A 51 -26.44 -55.73 -31.61
N TYR A 52 -27.16 -56.26 -30.62
CA TYR A 52 -28.31 -57.14 -30.81
C TYR A 52 -29.37 -56.96 -29.69
N PRO A 53 -30.66 -57.24 -29.94
CA PRO A 53 -31.23 -57.72 -31.19
C PRO A 53 -31.30 -56.63 -32.27
N GLN A 54 -30.95 -57.01 -33.50
CA GLN A 54 -31.29 -56.28 -34.72
C GLN A 54 -32.58 -56.89 -35.29
N GLN A 55 -33.58 -56.07 -35.62
CA GLN A 55 -34.87 -56.55 -36.10
C GLN A 55 -34.80 -56.78 -37.61
N LEU A 56 -34.40 -57.99 -38.02
CA LEU A 56 -34.16 -58.32 -39.43
C LEU A 56 -35.31 -59.14 -40.02
N GLN A 57 -35.88 -58.67 -41.14
CA GLN A 57 -36.92 -59.41 -41.88
C GLN A 57 -36.33 -60.27 -43.01
N TYR A 58 -35.46 -59.68 -43.84
CA TYR A 58 -34.82 -60.32 -44.99
C TYR A 58 -33.30 -60.23 -44.89
N GLY A 59 -32.55 -61.15 -45.50
CA GLY A 59 -31.09 -61.08 -45.62
C GLY A 59 -30.31 -61.26 -44.30
N SER A 60 -29.16 -60.59 -44.20
CA SER A 60 -28.32 -60.54 -43.00
C SER A 60 -27.74 -59.14 -42.78
N PHE A 61 -27.48 -58.77 -41.52
CA PHE A 61 -26.56 -57.66 -41.22
C PHE A 61 -25.17 -58.21 -40.96
N GLY A 62 -24.16 -57.61 -41.59
CA GLY A 62 -22.74 -57.91 -41.37
C GLY A 62 -21.99 -56.67 -40.93
N PHE A 63 -21.05 -56.83 -39.99
CA PHE A 63 -20.18 -55.75 -39.52
C PHE A 63 -18.75 -56.26 -39.53
N TRP A 64 -17.89 -55.71 -40.37
CA TRP A 64 -16.61 -56.34 -40.69
C TRP A 64 -15.52 -55.34 -41.09
N VAL A 65 -14.27 -55.80 -40.98
CA VAL A 65 -13.09 -55.21 -41.62
C VAL A 65 -12.59 -56.14 -42.72
N GLY A 66 -12.24 -55.57 -43.86
CA GLY A 66 -11.84 -56.34 -45.03
C GLY A 66 -11.04 -55.53 -46.03
N GLU A 67 -10.35 -56.23 -46.92
CA GLU A 67 -9.42 -55.62 -47.87
C GLU A 67 -9.18 -56.50 -49.11
N ILE A 68 -9.03 -55.84 -50.27
CA ILE A 68 -8.53 -56.46 -51.50
C ILE A 68 -7.01 -56.54 -51.43
N LEU A 69 -6.45 -57.70 -51.74
CA LEU A 69 -5.02 -57.96 -51.69
C LEU A 69 -4.32 -57.61 -53.01
N ASN A 70 -2.99 -57.55 -53.01
CA ASN A 70 -2.20 -57.11 -54.17
C ASN A 70 -2.45 -57.94 -55.45
N ASN A 71 -2.80 -59.22 -55.30
CA ASN A 71 -3.10 -60.12 -56.41
C ASN A 71 -4.60 -60.17 -56.77
N GLY A 72 -5.44 -59.35 -56.14
CA GLY A 72 -6.89 -59.32 -56.36
C GLY A 72 -7.69 -60.31 -55.51
N ALA A 73 -7.06 -61.10 -54.64
CA ALA A 73 -7.78 -61.86 -53.62
C ALA A 73 -8.47 -60.89 -52.62
N PHE A 74 -9.49 -61.37 -51.90
CA PHE A 74 -10.15 -60.58 -50.85
C PHE A 74 -10.23 -61.36 -49.55
N ILE A 75 -10.16 -60.66 -48.42
CA ILE A 75 -10.31 -61.22 -47.09
C ILE A 75 -11.12 -60.27 -46.20
N GLN A 76 -12.00 -60.84 -45.36
CA GLN A 76 -12.75 -60.10 -44.35
C GLN A 76 -12.99 -60.91 -43.08
N VAL A 77 -13.22 -60.19 -41.99
CA VAL A 77 -13.52 -60.74 -40.67
C VAL A 77 -14.43 -59.79 -39.90
N GLY A 78 -15.41 -60.36 -39.20
CA GLY A 78 -16.42 -59.58 -38.51
C GLY A 78 -17.44 -60.45 -37.80
N TYR A 79 -18.65 -59.93 -37.63
CA TYR A 79 -19.80 -60.70 -37.17
C TYR A 79 -21.04 -60.44 -38.00
N GLU A 80 -21.91 -61.44 -38.05
CA GLU A 80 -23.18 -61.39 -38.78
C GLU A 80 -24.37 -61.68 -37.86
N ILE A 81 -25.54 -61.18 -38.27
CA ILE A 81 -26.84 -61.48 -37.68
C ILE A 81 -27.79 -61.88 -38.81
N PRO A 82 -28.18 -63.16 -38.93
CA PRO A 82 -29.02 -63.64 -40.02
C PRO A 82 -30.52 -63.50 -39.73
N ASN A 83 -31.34 -63.36 -40.77
CA ASN A 83 -32.82 -63.35 -40.63
C ASN A 83 -33.42 -64.76 -40.48
N GLN A 84 -32.65 -65.83 -40.69
CA GLN A 84 -33.11 -67.22 -40.70
C GLN A 84 -32.11 -68.12 -39.99
N THR A 85 -32.61 -69.26 -39.48
CA THR A 85 -31.76 -70.30 -38.89
C THR A 85 -31.25 -71.21 -40.00
N GLY A 86 -29.95 -71.46 -40.07
CA GLY A 86 -29.34 -72.28 -41.11
C GLY A 86 -28.13 -73.09 -40.62
N TYR A 87 -27.66 -73.99 -41.48
CA TYR A 87 -26.41 -74.74 -41.25
C TYR A 87 -25.26 -74.08 -42.02
N TYR A 88 -24.22 -73.74 -41.28
CA TYR A 88 -23.05 -73.03 -41.78
C TYR A 88 -21.82 -73.93 -41.64
N PRO A 89 -20.99 -74.11 -42.68
CA PRO A 89 -19.79 -74.91 -42.57
C PRO A 89 -18.76 -74.17 -41.72
N THR A 90 -18.00 -74.96 -40.96
CA THR A 90 -16.97 -74.45 -40.04
C THR A 90 -15.58 -74.45 -40.68
N GLY A 91 -15.45 -74.91 -41.93
CA GLY A 91 -14.25 -74.78 -42.74
C GLY A 91 -14.50 -75.09 -44.20
N CYS A 92 -14.42 -74.09 -45.06
CA CYS A 92 -14.53 -74.22 -46.52
C CYS A 92 -13.29 -73.72 -47.24
N SER A 93 -12.88 -74.41 -48.30
CA SER A 93 -11.83 -73.95 -49.21
C SER A 93 -12.15 -74.27 -50.67
N PRO A 94 -11.57 -73.56 -51.65
CA PRO A 94 -11.86 -73.75 -53.08
C PRO A 94 -11.57 -75.16 -53.61
N ASN A 95 -10.56 -75.82 -53.03
CA ASN A 95 -10.05 -77.10 -53.52
C ASN A 95 -10.46 -78.30 -52.64
N ALA A 96 -11.32 -78.09 -51.64
CA ALA A 96 -11.81 -79.15 -50.76
C ALA A 96 -13.30 -78.99 -50.46
N ALA A 97 -13.98 -80.09 -50.14
CA ALA A 97 -15.35 -80.01 -49.66
C ALA A 97 -15.40 -79.24 -48.32
N CYS A 98 -16.44 -78.43 -48.14
CA CYS A 98 -16.72 -77.81 -46.85
C CYS A 98 -16.84 -78.87 -45.75
N THR A 99 -16.15 -78.63 -44.64
CA THR A 99 -16.08 -79.53 -43.48
C THR A 99 -16.78 -78.94 -42.26
N GLY A 100 -17.36 -79.82 -41.45
CA GLY A 100 -18.13 -79.46 -40.27
C GLY A 100 -19.37 -78.62 -40.57
N LYS A 101 -20.29 -78.53 -39.61
CA LYS A 101 -21.46 -77.64 -39.68
C LYS A 101 -21.81 -77.12 -38.29
N VAL A 102 -22.13 -75.84 -38.20
CA VAL A 102 -22.70 -75.18 -37.03
C VAL A 102 -24.08 -74.64 -37.37
N ILE A 103 -24.99 -74.66 -36.41
CA ILE A 103 -26.31 -74.05 -36.57
C ILE A 103 -26.22 -72.60 -36.08
N VAL A 104 -26.37 -71.65 -36.99
CA VAL A 104 -26.56 -70.23 -36.66
C VAL A 104 -28.05 -69.95 -36.65
N LYS A 105 -28.56 -69.45 -35.53
CA LYS A 105 -29.98 -69.17 -35.30
C LYS A 105 -30.31 -67.77 -35.78
N LYS A 106 -31.54 -67.61 -36.30
CA LYS A 106 -32.12 -66.31 -36.62
C LYS A 106 -31.89 -65.30 -35.48
N GLY A 107 -31.37 -64.13 -35.82
CA GLY A 107 -31.19 -63.00 -34.91
C GLY A 107 -30.05 -63.15 -33.89
N GLN A 108 -29.33 -64.28 -33.89
CA GLN A 108 -28.19 -64.49 -33.00
C GLN A 108 -26.89 -64.02 -33.67
N PRO A 109 -26.07 -63.20 -32.99
CA PRO A 109 -24.82 -62.73 -33.56
C PRO A 109 -23.75 -63.82 -33.49
N SER A 110 -23.03 -64.01 -34.59
CA SER A 110 -21.91 -64.97 -34.69
C SER A 110 -20.74 -64.33 -35.43
N TRP A 111 -19.50 -64.56 -34.97
CA TRP A 111 -18.34 -64.13 -35.75
C TRP A 111 -18.25 -64.93 -37.05
N PHE A 112 -17.68 -64.33 -38.08
CA PHE A 112 -17.33 -65.00 -39.32
C PHE A 112 -16.01 -64.45 -39.84
N TRP A 113 -15.35 -65.24 -40.67
CA TRP A 113 -14.36 -64.73 -41.60
C TRP A 113 -14.54 -65.40 -42.94
N GLU A 114 -14.23 -64.65 -43.99
CA GLU A 114 -14.47 -65.05 -45.37
C GLU A 114 -13.33 -64.57 -46.27
N TYR A 115 -13.06 -65.31 -47.33
CA TYR A 115 -12.08 -64.93 -48.33
C TYR A 115 -12.50 -65.36 -49.73
N PHE A 116 -11.93 -64.70 -50.73
CA PHE A 116 -12.08 -65.05 -52.14
C PHE A 116 -10.69 -65.09 -52.78
N PRO A 117 -10.29 -66.24 -53.36
CA PRO A 117 -9.03 -66.34 -54.08
C PRO A 117 -8.96 -65.39 -55.28
N ALA A 118 -7.75 -65.05 -55.69
CA ALA A 118 -7.53 -64.24 -56.89
C ALA A 118 -8.16 -64.89 -58.13
N GLY A 119 -8.99 -64.14 -58.85
CA GLY A 119 -9.65 -64.59 -60.06
C GLY A 119 -10.85 -65.52 -59.85
N ASP A 120 -11.25 -65.77 -58.60
CA ASP A 120 -12.47 -66.51 -58.33
C ASP A 120 -13.72 -65.64 -58.55
N ASN A 121 -14.59 -66.13 -59.43
CA ASN A 121 -15.90 -65.53 -59.73
C ASN A 121 -17.05 -66.40 -59.24
N SER A 122 -16.76 -67.40 -58.39
CA SER A 122 -17.77 -68.27 -57.81
C SER A 122 -18.54 -67.53 -56.71
N ASN A 123 -19.85 -67.76 -56.64
CA ASN A 123 -20.66 -67.32 -55.49
C ASN A 123 -20.57 -68.37 -54.37
N SER A 124 -19.36 -68.77 -53.99
CA SER A 124 -19.12 -69.79 -52.98
C SER A 124 -18.59 -69.16 -51.70
N PHE A 125 -19.05 -69.67 -50.55
CA PHE A 125 -18.52 -69.26 -49.26
C PHE A 125 -17.21 -70.01 -48.97
N TYR A 126 -16.13 -69.27 -48.70
CA TYR A 126 -14.88 -69.82 -48.18
C TYR A 126 -14.49 -69.13 -46.88
N GLY A 127 -14.22 -69.93 -45.85
CA GLY A 127 -13.95 -69.40 -44.51
C GLY A 127 -14.61 -70.25 -43.42
N SER A 128 -14.99 -69.60 -42.33
CA SER A 128 -15.58 -70.24 -41.15
C SER A 128 -16.53 -69.29 -40.41
N VAL A 129 -17.47 -69.88 -39.67
CA VAL A 129 -18.45 -69.17 -38.86
C VAL A 129 -18.47 -69.75 -37.44
N GLY A 130 -18.57 -68.85 -36.45
CA GLY A 130 -18.68 -69.20 -35.04
C GLY A 130 -20.04 -69.75 -34.63
N THR A 131 -20.11 -70.24 -33.40
CA THR A 131 -21.39 -70.61 -32.77
C THR A 131 -22.22 -69.37 -32.45
N ASN A 132 -23.52 -69.57 -32.18
CA ASN A 132 -24.38 -68.49 -31.66
C ASN A 132 -23.74 -67.81 -30.44
N ASP A 133 -23.89 -66.49 -30.34
CA ASP A 133 -23.39 -65.65 -29.24
C ASP A 133 -21.86 -65.63 -29.10
N SER A 134 -21.13 -66.09 -30.12
CA SER A 134 -19.67 -66.18 -30.11
C SER A 134 -18.95 -64.82 -30.09
N VAL A 135 -19.70 -63.73 -30.17
CA VAL A 135 -19.22 -62.33 -30.09
C VAL A 135 -19.66 -61.63 -28.81
N GLY A 136 -20.14 -62.40 -27.82
CA GLY A 136 -20.50 -61.91 -26.50
C GLY A 136 -21.83 -61.14 -26.46
N PRO A 137 -22.21 -60.65 -25.27
CA PRO A 137 -23.47 -59.94 -25.05
C PRO A 137 -23.52 -58.57 -25.74
N ASN A 138 -24.72 -58.00 -25.85
CA ASN A 138 -24.96 -56.70 -26.47
C ASN A 138 -24.13 -55.59 -25.76
N GLY A 139 -23.47 -54.74 -26.54
CA GLY A 139 -22.53 -53.71 -26.07
C GLY A 139 -21.08 -54.21 -25.87
N THR A 140 -20.79 -55.49 -26.13
CA THR A 140 -19.42 -56.01 -26.07
C THR A 140 -18.61 -55.51 -27.26
N PHE A 141 -17.39 -55.01 -27.01
CA PHE A 141 -16.45 -54.69 -28.07
C PHE A 141 -15.48 -55.86 -28.30
N ASN A 142 -15.43 -56.36 -29.52
CA ASN A 142 -14.43 -57.35 -29.93
C ASN A 142 -13.51 -56.77 -31.00
N THR A 143 -12.24 -57.15 -30.99
CA THR A 143 -11.28 -56.78 -32.03
C THR A 143 -11.23 -57.86 -33.10
N TYR A 144 -11.58 -57.52 -34.32
CA TYR A 144 -11.50 -58.41 -35.48
C TYR A 144 -10.27 -58.03 -36.29
N SER A 145 -9.44 -59.00 -36.66
CA SER A 145 -8.22 -58.71 -37.39
C SER A 145 -7.77 -59.83 -38.32
N PHE A 146 -7.08 -59.45 -39.38
CA PHE A 146 -6.33 -60.36 -40.24
C PHE A 146 -4.93 -59.80 -40.46
N LYS A 147 -3.91 -60.65 -40.47
CA LYS A 147 -2.53 -60.24 -40.73
C LYS A 147 -1.72 -61.36 -41.38
N TYR A 148 -0.85 -61.00 -42.32
CA TYR A 148 0.04 -61.94 -42.97
C TYR A 148 1.23 -62.28 -42.07
N ALA A 149 1.44 -63.59 -41.83
CA ALA A 149 2.63 -64.10 -41.16
C ALA A 149 2.85 -65.57 -41.54
N ASN A 150 4.12 -65.97 -41.68
CA ASN A 150 4.53 -67.36 -41.94
C ASN A 150 3.90 -68.00 -43.20
N GLY A 151 3.67 -67.21 -44.25
CA GLY A 151 3.12 -67.72 -45.51
C GLY A 151 1.60 -67.64 -45.62
N GLU A 152 0.90 -67.31 -44.54
CA GLU A 152 -0.57 -67.29 -44.50
C GLU A 152 -1.10 -65.96 -43.93
N TRP A 153 -2.34 -65.63 -44.31
CA TRP A 153 -3.15 -64.62 -43.65
C TRP A 153 -3.84 -65.25 -42.45
N ASN A 154 -3.44 -64.84 -41.26
CA ASN A 154 -3.97 -65.31 -39.99
C ASN A 154 -5.12 -64.40 -39.54
N ILE A 155 -6.25 -64.99 -39.16
CA ILE A 155 -7.47 -64.30 -38.74
C ILE A 155 -7.66 -64.47 -37.23
N TYR A 156 -7.93 -63.36 -36.55
CA TYR A 156 -8.11 -63.33 -35.11
C TYR A 156 -9.41 -62.66 -34.69
N LEU A 157 -10.01 -63.24 -33.64
CA LEU A 157 -11.00 -62.61 -32.79
C LEU A 157 -10.33 -62.30 -31.45
N ASN A 158 -10.26 -61.02 -31.10
CA ASN A 158 -9.45 -60.49 -30.02
C ASN A 158 -7.99 -60.93 -30.18
N THR A 159 -7.52 -61.85 -29.36
CA THR A 159 -6.18 -62.44 -29.45
C THR A 159 -6.19 -63.90 -29.91
N ALA A 160 -7.37 -64.51 -30.09
CA ALA A 160 -7.50 -65.91 -30.46
C ALA A 160 -7.41 -66.07 -31.98
N LEU A 161 -6.54 -66.97 -32.44
CA LEU A 161 -6.47 -67.38 -33.85
C LEU A 161 -7.69 -68.23 -34.18
N ILE A 162 -8.53 -67.76 -35.12
CA ILE A 162 -9.79 -68.41 -35.52
C ILE A 162 -9.76 -68.94 -36.96
N GLY A 163 -8.69 -68.67 -37.70
CA GLY A 163 -8.49 -69.19 -39.05
C GLY A 163 -7.15 -68.75 -39.63
N SER A 164 -6.70 -69.45 -40.67
CA SER A 164 -5.60 -69.02 -41.52
C SER A 164 -5.85 -69.47 -42.97
N VAL A 165 -5.29 -68.73 -43.93
CA VAL A 165 -5.42 -69.02 -45.36
C VAL A 165 -4.23 -68.51 -46.15
N ASP A 166 -3.71 -69.32 -47.07
CA ASP A 166 -2.78 -68.87 -48.10
C ASP A 166 -3.57 -68.25 -49.27
N LEU A 167 -3.35 -66.96 -49.51
CA LEU A 167 -3.99 -66.20 -50.60
C LEU A 167 -2.99 -65.84 -51.71
N GLY A 168 -1.79 -66.42 -51.73
CA GLY A 168 -0.79 -66.23 -52.77
C GLY A 168 -0.13 -64.85 -52.80
N THR A 169 -0.34 -64.03 -51.77
CA THR A 169 0.32 -62.72 -51.62
C THR A 169 0.45 -62.32 -50.15
N SER A 170 1.43 -61.47 -49.86
CA SER A 170 1.78 -61.05 -48.49
C SER A 170 1.31 -59.64 -48.11
N ASN A 171 0.72 -58.90 -49.04
CA ASN A 171 0.33 -57.51 -48.84
C ASN A 171 -0.86 -57.08 -49.70
N SER A 172 -1.39 -55.90 -49.42
CA SER A 172 -2.55 -55.34 -50.10
C SER A 172 -2.28 -54.58 -51.40
N GLY A 173 -1.03 -54.34 -51.76
CA GLY A 173 -0.68 -53.57 -52.95
C GLY A 173 -1.17 -52.13 -52.83
N GLN A 174 -1.84 -51.59 -53.85
CA GLN A 174 -2.40 -50.24 -53.80
C GLN A 174 -3.75 -50.15 -53.07
N ASN A 175 -4.28 -51.27 -52.59
CA ASN A 175 -5.54 -51.27 -51.86
C ASN A 175 -5.34 -50.85 -50.40
N VAL A 176 -6.44 -50.49 -49.76
CA VAL A 176 -6.48 -50.04 -48.37
C VAL A 176 -7.65 -50.71 -47.67
N PRO A 177 -7.57 -50.93 -46.35
CA PRO A 177 -8.64 -51.60 -45.64
C PRO A 177 -9.88 -50.74 -45.55
N THR A 178 -11.00 -51.45 -45.53
CA THR A 178 -12.36 -50.93 -45.38
C THR A 178 -13.02 -51.56 -44.17
N VAL A 179 -13.88 -50.79 -43.51
CA VAL A 179 -14.69 -51.24 -42.38
C VAL A 179 -16.12 -50.86 -42.63
N PHE A 180 -17.01 -51.84 -42.76
CA PHE A 180 -18.38 -51.61 -43.14
C PHE A 180 -19.38 -52.24 -42.17
N GLY A 181 -20.50 -51.54 -42.01
CA GLY A 181 -21.78 -52.17 -41.73
C GLY A 181 -22.49 -52.42 -43.06
N GLU A 182 -23.04 -53.61 -43.21
CA GLU A 182 -23.61 -54.10 -44.45
C GLU A 182 -25.00 -54.67 -44.22
N TYR A 183 -25.94 -54.31 -45.08
CA TYR A 183 -27.20 -55.03 -45.24
C TYR A 183 -27.15 -55.90 -46.48
N ALA A 184 -26.89 -57.18 -46.28
CA ALA A 184 -26.61 -58.16 -47.33
C ALA A 184 -27.83 -58.99 -47.69
N ASN A 185 -27.87 -59.45 -48.95
CA ASN A 185 -28.87 -60.38 -49.47
C ASN A 185 -30.32 -59.94 -49.18
N SER A 186 -30.57 -58.63 -49.35
CA SER A 186 -31.88 -58.03 -49.15
C SER A 186 -32.63 -57.85 -50.47
N ASN A 187 -33.95 -57.75 -50.37
CA ASN A 187 -34.84 -57.39 -51.48
C ASN A 187 -35.34 -55.93 -51.40
N ASN A 188 -35.00 -55.20 -50.32
CA ASN A 188 -35.38 -53.79 -50.07
C ASN A 188 -34.32 -53.04 -49.24
N ASN A 189 -34.52 -51.75 -49.00
CA ASN A 189 -33.65 -50.89 -48.19
C ASN A 189 -34.35 -50.33 -46.92
N ASP A 190 -35.44 -50.95 -46.47
CA ASP A 190 -36.32 -50.40 -45.42
C ASP A 190 -35.99 -50.91 -44.01
N THR A 191 -35.19 -51.97 -43.91
CA THR A 191 -34.86 -52.58 -42.61
C THR A 191 -34.01 -51.63 -41.77
N TYR A 192 -34.49 -51.26 -40.59
CA TYR A 192 -33.75 -50.40 -39.67
C TYR A 192 -32.57 -51.13 -39.05
N MET A 193 -31.35 -50.68 -39.36
CA MET A 193 -30.11 -51.12 -38.72
C MET A 193 -29.83 -50.19 -37.56
N LYS A 194 -29.91 -50.70 -36.32
CA LYS A 194 -29.46 -49.93 -35.16
C LYS A 194 -27.98 -49.57 -35.35
N PRO A 195 -27.58 -48.29 -35.16
CA PRO A 195 -26.19 -47.88 -35.31
C PRO A 195 -25.24 -48.78 -34.51
N VAL A 196 -24.14 -49.16 -35.15
CA VAL A 196 -23.06 -49.97 -34.57
C VAL A 196 -21.80 -49.14 -34.50
N THR A 197 -21.19 -49.10 -33.32
CA THR A 197 -19.94 -48.38 -33.10
C THR A 197 -18.74 -49.22 -33.53
N PHE A 198 -17.86 -48.60 -34.31
CA PHE A 198 -16.56 -49.10 -34.68
C PHE A 198 -15.49 -48.20 -34.06
N SER A 199 -14.37 -48.77 -33.66
CA SER A 199 -13.24 -48.01 -33.11
C SER A 199 -11.90 -48.63 -33.43
N ASN A 200 -10.85 -47.83 -33.31
CA ASN A 200 -9.45 -48.29 -33.37
C ASN A 200 -9.08 -49.02 -34.67
N LEU A 201 -9.56 -48.52 -35.82
CA LEU A 201 -9.10 -49.01 -37.12
C LEU A 201 -7.58 -48.85 -37.22
N THR A 202 -6.91 -49.97 -37.40
CA THR A 202 -5.45 -50.11 -37.40
C THR A 202 -5.05 -50.94 -38.61
N VAL A 203 -3.92 -50.59 -39.20
CA VAL A 203 -3.30 -51.27 -40.33
C VAL A 203 -1.97 -51.86 -39.87
N TYR A 204 -1.60 -53.04 -40.33
CA TYR A 204 -0.30 -53.63 -40.05
C TYR A 204 0.63 -53.39 -41.23
N LYS A 205 1.82 -52.82 -41.00
CA LYS A 205 2.88 -52.73 -42.00
C LYS A 205 4.11 -53.44 -41.48
N ASN A 206 4.57 -54.45 -42.22
CA ASN A 206 5.67 -55.31 -41.78
C ASN A 206 5.43 -55.90 -40.37
N GLY A 207 4.17 -56.18 -40.02
CA GLY A 207 3.78 -56.69 -38.70
C GLY A 207 3.67 -55.64 -37.60
N ILE A 208 4.00 -54.37 -37.89
CA ILE A 208 3.88 -53.25 -36.93
C ILE A 208 2.49 -52.62 -37.07
N PRO A 209 1.70 -52.51 -35.99
CA PRO A 209 0.41 -51.85 -36.02
C PRO A 209 0.55 -50.31 -36.13
N GLU A 210 -0.10 -49.73 -37.13
CA GLU A 210 -0.22 -48.29 -37.38
C GLU A 210 -1.71 -47.89 -37.32
N LYS A 211 -2.06 -46.97 -36.41
CA LYS A 211 -3.44 -46.45 -36.35
C LYS A 211 -3.76 -45.63 -37.59
N VAL A 212 -4.98 -45.77 -38.12
CA VAL A 212 -5.42 -45.01 -39.31
C VAL A 212 -5.63 -43.54 -38.98
N SER A 213 -4.79 -42.70 -39.58
CA SER A 213 -4.72 -41.25 -39.37
C SER A 213 -5.74 -40.46 -40.13
N THR A 214 -6.28 -40.98 -41.21
CA THR A 214 -7.35 -40.30 -41.91
C THR A 214 -8.33 -41.36 -42.40
N GLY A 215 -9.57 -41.22 -41.94
CA GLY A 215 -10.69 -42.08 -42.35
C GLY A 215 -11.62 -41.30 -43.25
N TYR A 216 -12.07 -41.95 -44.31
CA TYR A 216 -12.96 -41.39 -45.31
C TYR A 216 -14.27 -42.16 -45.32
N SER A 217 -15.38 -41.44 -45.37
CA SER A 217 -16.71 -42.04 -45.50
C SER A 217 -16.85 -42.83 -46.81
N TYR A 218 -17.63 -43.90 -46.72
CA TYR A 218 -18.05 -44.73 -47.85
C TYR A 218 -19.53 -45.10 -47.69
N ILE A 219 -20.28 -44.93 -48.77
CA ILE A 219 -21.69 -45.25 -48.99
C ILE A 219 -21.75 -45.87 -50.39
N GLY A 220 -22.02 -47.16 -50.47
CA GLY A 220 -21.94 -47.91 -51.72
C GLY A 220 -22.73 -49.21 -51.68
N TYR A 221 -22.36 -50.13 -52.56
CA TYR A 221 -23.01 -51.42 -52.72
C TYR A 221 -21.98 -52.51 -52.90
N GLY A 222 -22.26 -53.71 -52.37
CA GLY A 222 -21.44 -54.89 -52.61
C GLY A 222 -21.35 -55.27 -54.09
N THR A 223 -20.30 -55.99 -54.50
CA THR A 223 -20.18 -56.46 -55.89
C THR A 223 -21.28 -57.44 -56.23
N GLY A 224 -21.84 -57.29 -57.44
CA GLY A 224 -23.00 -58.05 -57.88
C GLY A 224 -24.34 -57.48 -57.44
N SER A 225 -24.37 -56.47 -56.55
CA SER A 225 -25.60 -55.81 -56.11
C SER A 225 -26.27 -55.04 -57.24
N LEU A 226 -27.61 -55.13 -57.31
CA LEU A 226 -28.38 -54.12 -58.02
C LEU A 226 -28.20 -52.77 -57.32
N GLN A 227 -28.24 -51.68 -58.09
CA GLN A 227 -28.00 -50.31 -57.60
C GLN A 227 -29.20 -49.38 -57.84
N ASN A 228 -30.34 -49.92 -58.27
CA ASN A 228 -31.55 -49.15 -58.54
C ASN A 228 -32.30 -48.72 -57.28
N LEU A 229 -32.04 -49.34 -56.12
CA LEU A 229 -32.48 -48.84 -54.81
C LEU A 229 -31.34 -48.07 -54.14
N ARG A 230 -31.67 -46.92 -53.55
CA ARG A 230 -30.69 -46.09 -52.86
C ARG A 230 -30.23 -46.72 -51.55
N ASN A 231 -28.91 -46.76 -51.31
CA ASN A 231 -28.38 -47.04 -49.98
C ASN A 231 -28.76 -45.92 -48.98
N GLY A 232 -29.58 -46.28 -47.98
CA GLY A 232 -30.06 -45.39 -46.92
C GLY A 232 -29.28 -45.48 -45.61
N TYR A 233 -28.26 -46.33 -45.51
CA TYR A 233 -27.46 -46.50 -44.30
C TYR A 233 -26.32 -45.48 -44.31
N GLY A 234 -26.12 -44.78 -43.20
CA GLY A 234 -25.15 -43.70 -43.07
C GLY A 234 -23.91 -44.09 -42.28
N VAL A 235 -22.95 -43.15 -42.22
CA VAL A 235 -21.74 -43.22 -41.41
C VAL A 235 -21.41 -41.85 -40.82
N LYS A 236 -20.94 -41.81 -39.58
CA LYS A 236 -20.54 -40.57 -38.90
C LYS A 236 -19.43 -40.82 -37.88
N GLU A 237 -18.45 -39.93 -37.78
CA GLU A 237 -17.49 -39.92 -36.67
C GLU A 237 -18.20 -39.56 -35.34
N VAL A 238 -17.89 -40.30 -34.29
CA VAL A 238 -18.40 -40.02 -32.94
C VAL A 238 -17.52 -38.96 -32.29
N ALA A 239 -17.80 -37.69 -32.55
CA ALA A 239 -17.08 -36.59 -31.91
C ALA A 239 -17.19 -36.68 -30.36
N PRO A 240 -16.11 -36.39 -29.60
CA PRO A 240 -14.81 -35.91 -30.06
C PRO A 240 -13.82 -37.01 -30.48
N TYR A 241 -14.22 -38.28 -30.50
CA TYR A 241 -13.37 -39.46 -30.65
C TYR A 241 -12.87 -39.69 -32.08
N VAL A 242 -11.57 -39.45 -32.27
CA VAL A 242 -10.87 -39.77 -33.53
C VAL A 242 -10.77 -41.27 -33.71
N ASN A 243 -11.04 -41.75 -34.93
CA ASN A 243 -11.04 -43.17 -35.27
C ASN A 243 -12.07 -43.98 -34.46
N VAL A 244 -13.21 -43.34 -34.18
CA VAL A 244 -14.44 -43.95 -33.65
C VAL A 244 -15.61 -43.44 -34.49
N PHE A 245 -16.41 -44.35 -35.04
CA PHE A 245 -17.49 -43.99 -35.94
C PHE A 245 -18.65 -44.97 -35.81
N GLU A 246 -19.84 -44.52 -36.17
CA GLU A 246 -21.04 -45.36 -36.21
C GLU A 246 -21.47 -45.60 -37.65
N VAL A 247 -22.04 -46.78 -37.90
CA VAL A 247 -22.72 -47.14 -39.14
C VAL A 247 -24.13 -47.63 -38.85
N GLY A 248 -25.13 -47.18 -39.61
CA GLY A 248 -26.50 -47.65 -39.45
C GLY A 248 -27.56 -46.73 -40.05
N SER A 249 -28.82 -47.04 -39.77
CA SER A 249 -29.97 -46.23 -40.19
C SER A 249 -30.05 -44.93 -39.40
N GLY A 250 -30.56 -43.87 -40.03
CA GLY A 250 -30.74 -42.55 -39.40
C GLY A 250 -29.46 -41.71 -39.30
N LEU A 251 -28.30 -42.26 -39.67
CA LEU A 251 -27.04 -41.53 -39.75
C LEU A 251 -26.92 -40.75 -41.08
N PRO A 252 -26.08 -39.69 -41.14
CA PRO A 252 -25.78 -38.99 -42.38
C PRO A 252 -25.24 -39.92 -43.48
N THR A 253 -25.65 -39.67 -44.72
CA THR A 253 -25.07 -40.31 -45.93
C THR A 253 -24.15 -39.31 -46.64
N PRO A 254 -22.94 -39.05 -46.14
CA PRO A 254 -22.01 -38.11 -46.76
C PRO A 254 -21.61 -38.58 -48.17
N VAL A 255 -21.13 -37.65 -48.98
CA VAL A 255 -20.52 -37.99 -50.27
C VAL A 255 -19.31 -38.88 -50.04
N ASN A 256 -19.14 -39.91 -50.86
CA ASN A 256 -17.98 -40.80 -50.77
C ASN A 256 -16.68 -40.00 -50.73
N PHE A 257 -15.77 -40.47 -49.87
CA PHE A 257 -14.49 -39.86 -49.61
C PHE A 257 -14.52 -38.54 -48.84
N THR A 258 -15.65 -38.17 -48.21
CA THR A 258 -15.64 -37.09 -47.22
C THR A 258 -14.80 -37.52 -46.01
N THR A 259 -13.83 -36.70 -45.61
CA THR A 259 -13.01 -36.94 -44.42
C THR A 259 -13.90 -37.00 -43.19
N LEU A 260 -13.88 -38.14 -42.50
CA LEU A 260 -14.55 -38.30 -41.21
C LEU A 260 -13.63 -37.91 -40.07
N TRP A 261 -12.33 -38.26 -40.14
CA TRP A 261 -11.35 -37.86 -39.13
C TRP A 261 -9.96 -37.64 -39.73
N SER A 262 -9.13 -36.88 -39.01
CA SER A 262 -7.69 -36.74 -39.25
C SER A 262 -6.92 -36.73 -37.92
N TYR A 263 -5.81 -37.48 -37.78
CA TYR A 263 -4.96 -37.43 -36.59
C TYR A 263 -4.21 -36.09 -36.56
N GLY A 264 -4.50 -35.30 -35.54
CA GLY A 264 -3.69 -34.18 -35.10
C GLY A 264 -4.52 -32.95 -34.83
N TYR A 265 -4.19 -32.25 -33.75
CA TYR A 265 -4.70 -30.90 -33.51
C TYR A 265 -3.53 -29.96 -33.22
N TYR A 266 -3.69 -28.70 -33.60
CA TYR A 266 -2.73 -27.65 -33.27
C TYR A 266 -2.93 -27.16 -31.85
N LEU A 267 -1.83 -27.02 -31.11
CA LEU A 267 -1.78 -26.24 -29.88
C LEU A 267 -0.93 -25.00 -30.14
N LYS A 268 -1.54 -23.83 -29.99
CA LYS A 268 -0.86 -22.54 -29.98
C LYS A 268 -0.80 -22.00 -28.55
N VAL A 269 0.39 -21.83 -28.00
CA VAL A 269 0.61 -21.17 -26.70
C VAL A 269 1.19 -19.79 -26.95
N ASN A 270 0.48 -18.75 -26.50
CA ASN A 270 0.91 -17.37 -26.53
C ASN A 270 1.29 -16.93 -25.13
N SER A 271 2.54 -16.53 -24.95
CA SER A 271 3.02 -15.88 -23.73
C SER A 271 4.00 -14.79 -24.14
N ASP A 272 3.99 -13.68 -23.41
CA ASP A 272 4.93 -12.58 -23.62
C ASP A 272 6.24 -12.80 -22.84
N TYR A 273 6.20 -13.58 -21.75
CA TYR A 273 7.35 -13.77 -20.85
C TYR A 273 7.77 -15.22 -20.62
N GLY A 274 7.01 -16.20 -21.14
CA GLY A 274 7.41 -17.60 -21.05
C GLY A 274 7.23 -18.38 -22.33
N TYR A 275 6.63 -19.57 -22.26
CA TYR A 275 6.62 -20.50 -23.38
C TYR A 275 5.71 -20.00 -24.51
N ARG A 276 6.30 -19.83 -25.69
CA ARG A 276 5.58 -19.55 -26.94
C ARG A 276 5.81 -20.70 -27.90
N GLY A 277 4.72 -21.31 -28.37
CA GLY A 277 4.80 -22.48 -29.25
C GLY A 277 3.59 -22.60 -30.16
N ASN A 278 3.80 -23.18 -31.34
CA ASN A 278 2.74 -23.62 -32.24
C ASN A 278 3.16 -24.96 -32.83
N ALA A 279 2.52 -26.04 -32.40
CA ALA A 279 2.87 -27.38 -32.84
C ALA A 279 1.63 -28.26 -32.98
N GLN A 280 1.74 -29.28 -33.83
CA GLN A 280 0.73 -30.31 -33.98
C GLN A 280 0.98 -31.41 -32.96
N TYR A 281 -0.08 -31.81 -32.26
CA TYR A 281 -0.06 -32.90 -31.29
C TYR A 281 -1.01 -33.99 -31.72
N SER A 282 -0.68 -35.25 -31.39
CA SER A 282 -1.63 -36.35 -31.52
C SER A 282 -2.92 -36.03 -30.76
N PRO A 283 -4.10 -36.38 -31.27
CA PRO A 283 -5.35 -36.24 -30.54
C PRO A 283 -5.26 -36.91 -29.18
N TYR A 284 -5.79 -36.22 -28.17
CA TYR A 284 -5.80 -36.63 -26.78
C TYR A 284 -4.43 -36.70 -26.10
N ALA A 285 -3.38 -36.19 -26.73
CA ALA A 285 -2.12 -35.96 -26.05
C ALA A 285 -2.36 -35.09 -24.81
N ASN A 286 -1.68 -35.42 -23.73
CA ASN A 286 -1.59 -34.56 -22.57
C ASN A 286 -0.48 -33.54 -22.81
N PHE A 287 -0.76 -32.27 -22.56
CA PHE A 287 0.23 -31.20 -22.62
C PHE A 287 0.26 -30.50 -21.25
N ASN A 288 1.47 -30.40 -20.68
CA ASN A 288 1.67 -29.66 -19.43
C ASN A 288 1.88 -28.19 -19.78
N LEU A 289 0.89 -27.37 -19.46
CA LEU A 289 0.89 -25.93 -19.64
C LEU A 289 1.44 -25.29 -18.36
N THR A 290 2.62 -24.68 -18.43
CA THR A 290 3.34 -24.16 -17.26
C THR A 290 3.97 -22.80 -17.53
N GLU A 291 3.77 -21.86 -16.61
CA GLU A 291 4.44 -20.56 -16.56
C GLU A 291 5.01 -20.28 -15.15
N PRO A 292 6.10 -19.51 -15.00
CA PRO A 292 6.57 -19.07 -13.70
C PRO A 292 5.58 -18.06 -13.10
N GLU A 293 5.47 -18.05 -11.77
CA GLU A 293 4.55 -17.12 -11.08
C GLU A 293 5.00 -15.64 -11.24
N TYR A 294 6.31 -15.41 -11.30
CA TYR A 294 6.91 -14.09 -11.45
C TYR A 294 8.05 -14.09 -12.46
N ILE A 295 8.12 -13.02 -13.27
CA ILE A 295 9.26 -12.70 -14.11
C ILE A 295 9.80 -11.34 -13.69
N TYR A 296 11.04 -11.29 -13.21
CA TYR A 296 11.69 -10.04 -12.80
C TYR A 296 12.34 -9.38 -14.03
N LEU A 297 11.82 -8.22 -14.43
CA LEU A 297 12.38 -7.42 -15.53
C LEU A 297 13.56 -6.56 -15.04
N SER A 298 13.53 -6.20 -13.75
CA SER A 298 14.61 -5.52 -13.02
C SER A 298 14.45 -5.79 -11.52
N ASN A 299 15.32 -5.20 -10.70
CA ASN A 299 15.22 -5.31 -9.23
C ASN A 299 13.94 -4.68 -8.66
N ASN A 300 13.24 -3.83 -9.41
CA ASN A 300 12.09 -3.05 -8.93
C ASN A 300 10.86 -3.11 -9.84
N THR A 301 10.92 -3.89 -10.93
CA THR A 301 9.81 -4.14 -11.85
C THR A 301 9.71 -5.64 -12.13
N ARG A 302 8.50 -6.21 -11.99
CA ARG A 302 8.23 -7.62 -12.29
C ARG A 302 6.88 -7.80 -12.96
N GLU A 303 6.72 -8.90 -13.68
CA GLU A 303 5.46 -9.36 -14.23
C GLU A 303 4.95 -10.52 -13.39
N ARG A 304 3.70 -10.45 -12.95
CA ARG A 304 3.04 -11.53 -12.21
C ARG A 304 2.09 -12.27 -13.16
N PHE A 305 2.22 -13.59 -13.22
CA PHE A 305 1.25 -14.42 -13.92
C PHE A 305 -0.10 -14.33 -13.20
N ILE A 306 -1.19 -14.03 -13.94
CA ILE A 306 -2.54 -13.90 -13.37
C ILE A 306 -3.52 -14.96 -13.87
N GLY A 307 -3.19 -15.68 -14.95
CA GLY A 307 -4.03 -16.78 -15.43
C GLY A 307 -3.83 -17.11 -16.90
N TRP A 308 -4.54 -18.14 -17.34
CA TRP A 308 -4.66 -18.55 -18.73
C TRP A 308 -6.03 -18.17 -19.28
N LYS A 309 -6.05 -17.80 -20.56
CA LYS A 309 -7.26 -17.71 -21.37
C LYS A 309 -7.14 -18.66 -22.56
N GLY A 310 -7.91 -19.75 -22.50
CA GLY A 310 -7.93 -20.82 -23.48
C GLY A 310 -9.13 -20.74 -24.44
N SER A 311 -8.96 -21.31 -25.63
CA SER A 311 -10.03 -21.54 -26.60
C SER A 311 -9.84 -22.88 -27.31
N GLY A 312 -10.94 -23.54 -27.66
CA GLY A 312 -10.96 -24.91 -28.17
C GLY A 312 -11.41 -25.93 -27.11
N ILE A 313 -12.01 -27.04 -27.56
CA ILE A 313 -12.38 -28.15 -26.69
C ILE A 313 -11.11 -28.76 -26.09
N GLY A 314 -11.06 -28.83 -24.76
CA GLY A 314 -9.91 -29.33 -23.99
C GLY A 314 -8.91 -28.25 -23.56
N SER A 315 -9.15 -26.97 -23.91
CA SER A 315 -8.37 -25.83 -23.41
C SER A 315 -8.60 -25.52 -21.93
N TYR A 316 -7.73 -24.71 -21.34
CA TYR A 316 -7.80 -24.28 -19.94
C TYR A 316 -8.03 -22.77 -19.83
N THR A 317 -8.93 -22.36 -18.94
CA THR A 317 -9.08 -20.96 -18.52
C THR A 317 -9.15 -20.93 -17.01
N GLY A 318 -8.23 -20.23 -16.36
CA GLY A 318 -8.13 -20.21 -14.91
C GLY A 318 -6.83 -19.60 -14.41
N VAL A 319 -6.69 -19.52 -13.09
CA VAL A 319 -5.59 -18.80 -12.42
C VAL A 319 -4.37 -19.67 -12.11
N SER A 320 -4.45 -20.99 -12.33
CA SER A 320 -3.30 -21.88 -12.08
C SER A 320 -2.22 -21.65 -13.12
N ASN A 321 -0.99 -21.37 -12.67
CA ASN A 321 0.16 -21.19 -13.56
C ASN A 321 0.67 -22.52 -14.15
N SER A 322 0.32 -23.65 -13.54
CA SER A 322 0.62 -25.00 -14.03
C SER A 322 -0.65 -25.85 -14.09
N THR A 323 -0.88 -26.49 -15.22
CA THR A 323 -2.00 -27.42 -15.41
C THR A 323 -1.71 -28.38 -16.56
N GLN A 324 -2.44 -29.49 -16.62
CA GLN A 324 -2.40 -30.40 -17.76
C GLN A 324 -3.67 -30.23 -18.58
N ILE A 325 -3.52 -30.00 -19.88
CA ILE A 325 -4.62 -29.94 -20.85
C ILE A 325 -4.61 -31.18 -21.73
N LYS A 326 -5.79 -31.54 -22.24
CA LYS A 326 -5.97 -32.67 -23.16
C LYS A 326 -6.30 -32.15 -24.55
N ILE A 327 -5.45 -32.43 -25.52
CA ILE A 327 -5.56 -31.90 -26.88
C ILE A 327 -6.71 -32.58 -27.64
N SER A 328 -7.93 -32.07 -27.45
CA SER A 328 -9.17 -32.69 -27.95
C SER A 328 -9.76 -31.97 -29.18
N SER A 329 -9.16 -30.84 -29.55
CA SER A 329 -9.42 -30.06 -30.77
C SER A 329 -8.23 -29.11 -30.99
N ASN A 330 -8.28 -28.25 -32.01
CA ASN A 330 -7.32 -27.14 -32.12
C ASN A 330 -7.49 -26.19 -30.92
N ILE A 331 -6.43 -26.02 -30.14
CA ILE A 331 -6.41 -25.24 -28.91
C ILE A 331 -5.51 -24.01 -29.07
N THR A 332 -5.96 -22.86 -28.56
CA THR A 332 -5.10 -21.70 -28.30
C THR A 332 -5.13 -21.35 -26.82
N GLU A 333 -3.96 -21.34 -26.18
CA GLU A 333 -3.75 -20.90 -24.80
C GLU A 333 -3.03 -19.56 -24.79
N THR A 334 -3.49 -18.62 -23.98
CA THR A 334 -2.84 -17.30 -23.81
C THR A 334 -2.56 -17.02 -22.35
N ALA A 335 -1.29 -16.85 -21.99
CA ALA A 335 -0.88 -16.44 -20.65
C ALA A 335 -1.22 -14.97 -20.44
N LEU A 336 -1.82 -14.66 -19.30
CA LEU A 336 -2.14 -13.32 -18.88
C LEU A 336 -1.16 -12.91 -17.77
N TRP A 337 -0.59 -11.72 -17.94
CA TRP A 337 0.40 -11.14 -17.06
C TRP A 337 -0.06 -9.79 -16.52
N GLN A 338 0.42 -9.44 -15.34
CA GLN A 338 0.17 -8.16 -14.68
C GLN A 338 1.48 -7.55 -14.21
N THR A 339 1.81 -6.38 -14.75
CA THR A 339 2.96 -5.60 -14.31
C THR A 339 2.80 -5.18 -12.86
N GLN A 340 3.86 -5.38 -12.07
CA GLN A 340 3.97 -4.94 -10.69
C GLN A 340 5.25 -4.12 -10.48
N TYR A 341 5.15 -3.08 -9.66
CA TYR A 341 6.28 -2.25 -9.26
C TYR A 341 6.54 -2.35 -7.76
N LEU A 342 7.81 -2.25 -7.37
CA LEU A 342 8.22 -2.24 -5.96
C LEU A 342 8.04 -0.84 -5.39
N ALA A 343 7.23 -0.72 -4.33
CA ALA A 343 7.22 0.42 -3.43
C ALA A 343 8.12 0.08 -2.23
N ASN A 344 9.22 0.79 -2.11
CA ASN A 344 10.20 0.60 -1.05
C ASN A 344 10.11 1.75 -0.05
N VAL A 345 9.59 1.47 1.14
CA VAL A 345 9.48 2.42 2.24
C VAL A 345 10.53 2.11 3.30
N SER A 346 11.30 3.12 3.68
CA SER A 346 12.33 3.02 4.70
C SER A 346 12.16 4.06 5.80
N SER A 347 12.67 3.76 6.98
CA SER A 347 12.72 4.70 8.09
C SER A 347 13.93 4.43 8.99
N SER A 348 14.59 5.49 9.44
CA SER A 348 15.68 5.37 10.43
C SER A 348 15.17 5.13 11.86
N PHE A 349 13.93 5.53 12.15
CA PHE A 349 13.27 5.33 13.45
C PHE A 349 11.84 4.83 13.26
N GLY A 350 11.25 4.17 14.25
CA GLY A 350 9.92 3.58 14.12
C GLY A 350 9.85 2.48 13.05
N ASN A 351 8.67 1.89 12.89
CA ASN A 351 8.41 0.82 11.94
C ASN A 351 7.44 1.32 10.86
N VAL A 352 7.81 1.12 9.60
CA VAL A 352 6.96 1.45 8.45
C VAL A 352 6.23 0.21 7.96
N THR A 353 5.00 0.39 7.49
CA THR A 353 4.23 -0.60 6.73
C THR A 353 3.94 -0.07 5.33
N GLY A 354 3.56 -0.97 4.40
CA GLY A 354 3.23 -0.59 3.02
C GLY A 354 4.34 -0.79 2.00
N SER A 355 5.55 -1.18 2.40
CA SER A 355 6.59 -1.67 1.47
C SER A 355 6.16 -2.98 0.81
N GLY A 356 6.34 -3.10 -0.50
CA GLY A 356 6.01 -4.33 -1.23
C GLY A 356 5.82 -4.14 -2.73
N TRP A 357 5.47 -5.24 -3.40
CA TRP A 357 5.14 -5.25 -4.82
C TRP A 357 3.65 -4.99 -5.03
N TYR A 358 3.34 -3.98 -5.83
CA TYR A 358 1.97 -3.57 -6.14
C TYR A 358 1.69 -3.67 -7.62
N PRO A 359 0.51 -4.15 -8.05
CA PRO A 359 0.10 -4.04 -9.44
C PRO A 359 0.11 -2.59 -9.93
N ASN A 360 0.52 -2.40 -11.18
CA ASN A 360 0.55 -1.09 -11.82
C ASN A 360 -0.83 -0.40 -11.72
N GLY A 361 -0.86 0.82 -11.19
CA GLY A 361 -2.05 1.64 -11.01
C GLY A 361 -2.85 1.34 -9.74
N THR A 362 -2.40 0.45 -8.87
CA THR A 362 -3.04 0.20 -7.56
C THR A 362 -2.51 1.14 -6.48
N ILE A 363 -3.27 1.25 -5.39
CA ILE A 363 -2.94 2.12 -4.25
C ILE A 363 -2.20 1.33 -3.19
N ALA A 364 -1.04 1.83 -2.76
CA ALA A 364 -0.33 1.35 -1.57
C ALA A 364 -0.67 2.26 -0.37
N THR A 365 -1.07 1.65 0.75
CA THR A 365 -1.25 2.33 2.03
C THR A 365 0.03 2.18 2.84
N ILE A 366 0.65 3.31 3.17
CA ILE A 366 1.92 3.39 3.88
C ILE A 366 1.66 4.06 5.20
N SER A 367 2.13 3.48 6.30
CA SER A 367 1.98 4.07 7.63
C SER A 367 3.23 3.85 8.48
N ILE A 368 3.39 4.66 9.53
CA ILE A 368 4.51 4.58 10.45
C ILE A 368 4.06 4.59 11.90
N SER A 369 4.71 3.77 12.73
CA SER A 369 4.48 3.73 14.17
C SER A 369 5.70 3.23 14.95
N PRO A 370 5.99 3.76 16.14
CA PRO A 370 5.36 4.92 16.78
C PRO A 370 5.78 6.24 16.10
N LEU A 371 5.10 7.37 16.40
CA LEU A 371 5.45 8.71 15.88
C LEU A 371 6.51 9.45 16.71
N ASN A 372 6.84 8.92 17.88
CA ASN A 372 7.82 9.50 18.79
C ASN A 372 8.72 8.38 19.29
N VAL A 373 10.02 8.52 19.10
CA VAL A 373 11.03 7.55 19.55
C VAL A 373 11.97 8.25 20.54
N SER A 374 11.95 7.81 21.79
CA SER A 374 12.79 8.38 22.85
C SER A 374 14.27 8.09 22.59
N THR A 375 15.14 9.07 22.81
CA THR A 375 16.60 8.95 22.68
C THR A 375 17.33 9.18 24.01
N GLY A 376 16.60 9.47 25.08
CA GLY A 376 17.12 9.76 26.40
C GLY A 376 16.15 10.65 27.19
N PRO A 377 16.46 10.97 28.46
CA PRO A 377 15.63 11.87 29.26
C PRO A 377 15.42 13.22 28.56
N GLY A 378 14.17 13.56 28.27
CA GLY A 378 13.80 14.83 27.63
C GLY A 378 14.28 15.00 26.17
N SER A 379 14.66 13.93 25.47
CA SER A 379 15.08 13.97 24.06
C SER A 379 14.37 12.88 23.24
N ARG A 380 13.83 13.22 22.08
CA ARG A 380 13.12 12.28 21.18
C ARG A 380 13.34 12.61 19.71
N TYR A 381 13.13 11.64 18.84
CA TYR A 381 12.81 11.91 17.43
C TYR A 381 11.30 11.91 17.25
N HIS A 382 10.79 12.91 16.55
CA HIS A 382 9.39 13.05 16.19
C HIS A 382 9.25 12.86 14.68
N PHE A 383 8.30 12.03 14.26
CA PHE A 383 8.00 11.85 12.85
C PHE A 383 7.48 13.17 12.25
N TYR A 384 8.08 13.59 11.14
CA TYR A 384 7.77 14.85 10.48
C TYR A 384 7.01 14.65 9.15
N GLY A 385 7.20 13.51 8.47
CA GLY A 385 6.51 13.22 7.21
C GLY A 385 7.18 12.14 6.37
N PHE A 386 6.56 11.77 5.27
CA PHE A 386 7.12 10.88 4.26
C PHE A 386 7.68 11.70 3.09
N GLY A 387 8.99 11.94 3.08
CA GLY A 387 9.64 12.78 2.06
C GLY A 387 8.93 14.13 1.86
N ASN A 388 8.74 14.52 0.59
CA ASN A 388 7.95 15.70 0.20
C ASN A 388 6.46 15.34 -0.09
N ILE A 389 5.97 14.20 0.38
CA ILE A 389 4.65 13.66 0.02
C ILE A 389 3.58 14.17 0.99
N SER A 390 3.76 13.94 2.29
CA SER A 390 2.81 14.33 3.32
C SER A 390 3.47 14.36 4.70
N ALA A 391 2.93 15.19 5.61
CA ALA A 391 3.26 15.18 7.03
C ALA A 391 2.40 14.16 7.83
N GLU A 392 1.39 13.58 7.20
CA GLU A 392 0.51 12.61 7.85
C GLU A 392 1.23 11.27 8.12
N PRO A 393 0.94 10.61 9.25
CA PRO A 393 1.56 9.34 9.62
C PRO A 393 1.08 8.15 8.80
N GLU A 394 0.04 8.36 7.97
CA GLU A 394 -0.47 7.40 7.00
C GLU A 394 -0.76 8.12 5.67
N ILE A 395 -0.34 7.51 4.56
CA ILE A 395 -0.54 8.02 3.20
C ILE A 395 -1.01 6.92 2.26
N HIS A 396 -1.72 7.33 1.20
CA HIS A 396 -2.14 6.46 0.11
C HIS A 396 -1.51 6.95 -1.19
N ILE A 397 -0.69 6.11 -1.83
CA ILE A 397 -0.01 6.47 -3.08
C ILE A 397 -0.44 5.54 -4.23
N SER A 398 -0.61 6.10 -5.42
CA SER A 398 -0.83 5.30 -6.64
C SER A 398 0.51 4.81 -7.18
N VAL A 399 0.68 3.50 -7.29
CA VAL A 399 1.93 2.88 -7.74
C VAL A 399 1.90 2.67 -9.26
N THR A 400 2.36 3.66 -10.01
CA THR A 400 2.48 3.60 -11.49
C THR A 400 3.90 3.39 -11.99
N SER A 401 4.88 3.38 -11.09
CA SER A 401 6.31 3.13 -11.35
C SER A 401 7.01 2.71 -10.06
N PRO A 402 8.24 2.17 -10.12
CA PRO A 402 9.03 1.91 -8.92
C PRO A 402 9.18 3.18 -8.07
N THR A 403 8.92 3.07 -6.77
CA THR A 403 8.85 4.24 -5.87
C THR A 403 9.64 3.97 -4.60
N ASN A 404 10.49 4.93 -4.19
CA ASN A 404 11.19 4.91 -2.92
C ASN A 404 10.65 6.02 -2.02
N ILE A 405 10.28 5.69 -0.79
CA ILE A 405 9.72 6.62 0.19
C ILE A 405 10.51 6.51 1.49
N GLU A 406 10.92 7.65 2.01
CA GLU A 406 11.65 7.73 3.26
C GLU A 406 10.80 8.48 4.30
N ALA A 407 10.67 7.90 5.48
CA ALA A 407 10.11 8.59 6.63
C ALA A 407 11.16 9.53 7.24
N LEU A 408 10.79 10.80 7.34
CA LEU A 408 11.60 11.90 7.86
C LEU A 408 11.29 12.13 9.33
N TRP A 409 12.33 12.45 10.08
CA TRP A 409 12.30 12.59 11.53
C TRP A 409 13.02 13.86 11.96
N GLU A 410 12.43 14.59 12.90
CA GLU A 410 13.02 15.78 13.50
C GLU A 410 13.40 15.49 14.95
N LYS A 411 14.56 15.98 15.40
CA LYS A 411 14.99 15.80 16.79
C LYS A 411 14.32 16.85 17.66
N GLN A 412 13.74 16.45 18.78
CA GLN A 412 13.05 17.35 19.72
C GLN A 412 13.60 17.25 21.14
N TYR A 413 13.57 18.36 21.87
CA TYR A 413 13.91 18.43 23.29
C TYR A 413 12.74 18.95 24.12
N LEU A 414 12.58 18.39 25.32
CA LEU A 414 11.60 18.83 26.29
C LEU A 414 12.13 20.06 27.03
N ILE A 415 11.40 21.16 26.94
CA ILE A 415 11.62 22.39 27.70
C ILE A 415 10.48 22.49 28.71
N SER A 416 10.79 22.43 29.99
CA SER A 416 9.81 22.58 31.06
C SER A 416 10.24 23.65 32.06
N GLY A 417 9.25 24.37 32.56
CA GLY A 417 9.38 25.22 33.73
C GLY A 417 8.45 24.75 34.84
N THR A 418 8.92 24.83 36.08
CA THR A 418 8.12 24.58 37.28
C THR A 418 8.11 25.82 38.16
N THR A 419 7.01 26.05 38.88
CA THR A 419 6.88 27.18 39.79
C THR A 419 6.11 26.75 41.03
N PRO A 420 6.48 27.21 42.24
CA PRO A 420 5.65 27.03 43.43
C PRO A 420 4.38 27.89 43.40
N TYR A 421 4.34 28.95 42.58
CA TYR A 421 3.22 29.89 42.51
C TYR A 421 2.76 30.17 41.08
N GLY A 422 1.45 30.06 40.84
CA GLY A 422 0.85 30.23 39.52
C GLY A 422 1.18 29.06 38.58
N ASN A 423 1.25 29.36 37.28
CA ASN A 423 1.56 28.41 36.21
C ASN A 423 2.64 28.94 35.28
N VAL A 424 3.32 28.02 34.59
CA VAL A 424 4.29 28.31 33.53
C VAL A 424 3.67 28.05 32.16
N THR A 425 3.78 29.02 31.25
CA THR A 425 3.40 28.85 29.85
C THR A 425 4.64 28.65 28.98
N GLY A 426 4.51 27.87 27.89
CA GLY A 426 5.61 27.60 26.97
C GLY A 426 6.41 26.33 27.29
N SER A 427 6.02 25.55 28.31
CA SER A 427 6.55 24.21 28.50
C SER A 427 6.06 23.26 27.40
N GLY A 428 6.95 22.45 26.82
CA GLY A 428 6.60 21.54 25.73
C GLY A 428 7.82 20.93 25.03
N TRP A 429 7.55 20.12 24.00
CA TRP A 429 8.59 19.60 23.10
C TRP A 429 8.83 20.60 21.97
N TYR A 430 10.10 20.89 21.70
CA TYR A 430 10.52 21.83 20.67
C TYR A 430 11.53 21.16 19.73
N ASP A 431 11.44 21.46 18.44
CA ASP A 431 12.40 20.98 17.44
C ASP A 431 13.80 21.53 17.75
N SER A 432 14.81 20.73 17.44
CA SER A 432 16.19 21.04 17.74
C SER A 432 16.59 22.37 17.09
N ASN A 433 17.23 23.24 17.86
CA ASN A 433 17.65 24.58 17.45
C ASN A 433 16.49 25.58 17.19
N THR A 434 15.26 25.25 17.60
CA THR A 434 14.16 26.23 17.63
C THR A 434 14.10 26.98 18.97
N THR A 435 13.40 28.11 18.96
CA THR A 435 13.25 28.96 20.14
C THR A 435 11.98 28.64 20.91
N ALA A 436 12.12 28.35 22.20
CA ALA A 436 11.03 28.27 23.18
C ALA A 436 10.92 29.58 23.99
N TYR A 437 9.70 30.02 24.26
CA TYR A 437 9.40 31.17 25.12
C TYR A 437 8.72 30.69 26.39
N LEU A 438 9.46 30.69 27.50
CA LEU A 438 8.95 30.26 28.79
C LEU A 438 8.54 31.49 29.60
N SER A 439 7.33 31.51 30.17
CA SER A 439 6.84 32.67 30.92
C SER A 439 6.08 32.28 32.18
N LEU A 440 6.31 33.03 33.27
CA LEU A 440 5.52 32.94 34.50
C LEU A 440 4.25 33.79 34.39
N SER A 441 3.13 33.20 34.82
CA SER A 441 1.86 33.92 34.97
C SER A 441 1.79 34.80 36.22
N LYS A 442 2.59 34.49 37.25
CA LYS A 442 2.69 35.26 38.50
C LYS A 442 4.15 35.55 38.82
N THR A 443 4.49 36.82 38.95
CA THR A 443 5.82 37.27 39.39
C THR A 443 5.87 37.57 40.89
N SER A 444 4.74 37.51 41.58
CA SER A 444 4.67 37.62 43.02
C SER A 444 3.46 36.88 43.58
N GLN A 445 3.54 36.48 44.85
CA GLN A 445 2.46 35.82 45.58
C GLN A 445 2.41 36.33 47.02
N GLN A 446 1.33 37.02 47.36
CA GLN A 446 1.07 37.48 48.71
C GLN A 446 0.88 36.28 49.66
N ILE A 447 1.59 36.29 50.78
CA ILE A 447 1.46 35.27 51.84
C ILE A 447 0.54 35.79 52.95
N ASN A 448 0.71 37.06 53.34
CA ASN A 448 -0.15 37.76 54.29
C ASN A 448 -0.09 39.29 54.03
N ALA A 449 -0.65 40.10 54.92
CA ALA A 449 -0.71 41.56 54.75
C ALA A 449 0.67 42.25 54.69
N THR A 450 1.71 41.61 55.22
CA THR A 450 3.06 42.17 55.40
C THR A 450 4.17 41.36 54.74
N THR A 451 3.86 40.21 54.12
CA THR A 451 4.85 39.31 53.50
C THR A 451 4.38 38.85 52.12
N GLU A 452 5.28 38.93 51.15
CA GLU A 452 5.08 38.48 49.77
C GLU A 452 6.27 37.63 49.32
N LYS A 453 6.04 36.68 48.41
CA LYS A 453 7.10 35.98 47.68
C LYS A 453 7.25 36.63 46.31
N ILE A 454 8.43 37.14 45.98
CA ILE A 454 8.71 37.84 44.71
C ILE A 454 9.64 36.97 43.87
N PHE A 455 9.31 36.82 42.59
CA PHE A 455 10.14 36.11 41.63
C PHE A 455 11.49 36.82 41.47
N ILE A 456 12.57 36.04 41.57
CA ILE A 456 13.93 36.54 41.39
C ILE A 456 14.51 36.05 40.06
N SER A 457 14.42 34.75 39.81
CA SER A 457 15.03 34.14 38.63
C SER A 457 14.53 32.74 38.34
N TRP A 458 14.83 32.25 37.15
CA TRP A 458 14.82 30.83 36.81
C TRP A 458 16.19 30.22 37.10
N ASP A 459 16.26 29.25 38.01
CA ASP A 459 17.49 28.54 38.41
C ASP A 459 18.71 29.44 38.73
N ASN A 460 18.50 30.70 39.16
CA ASN A 460 19.55 31.71 39.35
C ASN A 460 20.32 32.10 38.07
N ILE A 461 19.76 31.81 36.90
CA ILE A 461 20.38 32.10 35.60
C ILE A 461 19.66 33.26 34.89
N TYR A 462 18.32 33.22 34.87
CA TYR A 462 17.52 34.19 34.12
C TYR A 462 16.63 35.00 35.06
N ASP A 463 16.88 36.31 35.14
CA ASP A 463 16.21 37.27 36.02
C ASP A 463 14.86 37.79 35.49
N ASN A 464 14.57 37.56 34.21
CA ASN A 464 13.29 37.92 33.61
C ASN A 464 12.26 36.79 33.80
N SER A 465 11.03 37.16 34.13
CA SER A 465 9.91 36.22 34.28
C SER A 465 9.49 35.56 32.95
N THR A 466 9.87 36.18 31.84
CA THR A 466 9.75 35.64 30.48
C THR A 466 11.15 35.47 29.87
N ILE A 467 11.47 34.26 29.42
CA ILE A 467 12.80 33.91 28.92
C ILE A 467 12.72 33.23 27.55
N LYS A 468 13.79 33.40 26.78
CA LYS A 468 13.98 32.80 25.46
C LYS A 468 15.04 31.69 25.58
N ILE A 469 14.67 30.45 25.26
CA ILE A 469 15.56 29.28 25.32
C ILE A 469 15.72 28.71 23.91
N ASN A 470 16.96 28.42 23.50
CA ASN A 470 17.20 27.65 22.29
C ASN A 470 17.19 26.16 22.63
N ALA A 471 16.35 25.37 21.96
CA ALA A 471 16.17 23.94 22.20
C ALA A 471 17.35 23.13 21.63
N THR A 472 18.52 23.24 22.25
CA THR A 472 19.72 22.45 21.90
C THR A 472 19.89 21.21 22.79
N LYS A 473 19.18 21.18 23.93
CA LYS A 473 19.09 20.10 24.90
C LYS A 473 17.78 20.22 25.69
N SER A 474 17.47 19.24 26.53
CA SER A 474 16.35 19.35 27.47
C SER A 474 16.66 20.33 28.60
N TYR A 475 15.66 21.10 29.01
CA TYR A 475 15.71 22.01 30.15
C TYR A 475 14.55 21.74 31.09
N ASN A 476 14.81 21.71 32.40
CA ASN A 476 13.80 21.66 33.44
C ASN A 476 14.10 22.76 34.47
N LEU A 477 13.59 23.95 34.22
CA LEU A 477 13.91 25.15 34.99
C LEU A 477 12.93 25.33 36.15
N THR A 478 13.41 25.82 37.29
CA THR A 478 12.58 26.13 38.46
C THR A 478 12.53 27.63 38.70
N ALA A 479 11.34 28.17 38.84
CA ALA A 479 11.15 29.56 39.23
C ALA A 479 11.48 29.73 40.72
N ILE A 480 12.43 30.60 41.01
CA ILE A 480 12.90 30.91 42.35
C ILE A 480 12.23 32.19 42.81
N PHE A 481 11.62 32.12 43.99
CA PHE A 481 10.98 33.23 44.66
C PHE A 481 11.66 33.47 46.00
N ASP A 482 11.86 34.73 46.33
CA ASP A 482 12.42 35.13 47.61
C ASP A 482 11.42 35.95 48.44
N THR A 483 11.65 36.01 49.75
CA THR A 483 10.80 36.73 50.68
C THR A 483 10.96 38.23 50.48
N ALA A 484 9.83 38.93 50.44
CA ALA A 484 9.77 40.37 50.55
C ALA A 484 8.86 40.75 51.70
N PHE A 485 9.26 41.76 52.47
CA PHE A 485 8.51 42.31 53.58
C PHE A 485 7.95 43.67 53.20
N LYS A 486 6.75 43.97 53.70
CA LYS A 486 6.10 45.26 53.52
C LYS A 486 6.72 46.25 54.49
N GLU A 487 7.47 47.19 53.94
CA GLU A 487 8.22 48.18 54.70
C GLU A 487 7.63 49.57 54.49
N THR A 488 7.60 50.38 55.54
CA THR A 488 7.29 51.81 55.43
C THR A 488 8.55 52.61 55.62
N ILE A 489 8.99 53.26 54.55
CA ILE A 489 10.08 54.21 54.60
C ILE A 489 9.65 55.42 55.43
N ALA A 490 10.41 55.76 56.47
CA ALA A 490 10.21 56.91 57.33
C ALA A 490 11.39 57.89 57.15
N PRO A 491 11.32 58.82 56.17
CA PRO A 491 12.38 59.79 55.96
C PRO A 491 12.44 60.76 57.14
N LYS A 492 13.62 60.91 57.73
CA LYS A 492 13.88 61.82 58.84
C LYS A 492 15.01 62.77 58.51
N SER A 493 14.94 63.99 59.03
CA SER A 493 16.08 64.91 59.04
C SER A 493 17.19 64.31 59.89
N VAL A 494 18.42 64.80 59.74
CA VAL A 494 19.53 64.42 60.65
C VAL A 494 19.26 64.71 62.12
N ASN A 495 18.27 65.56 62.42
CA ASN A 495 17.85 65.92 63.77
C ASN A 495 16.66 65.07 64.26
N GLY A 496 16.16 64.14 63.44
CA GLY A 496 15.07 63.22 63.77
C GLY A 496 13.67 63.69 63.39
N ASP A 497 13.52 64.86 62.77
CA ASP A 497 12.22 65.40 62.34
C ASP A 497 11.66 64.61 61.14
N SER A 498 10.37 64.26 61.15
CA SER A 498 9.73 63.56 60.02
C SER A 498 9.63 64.45 58.77
N LEU A 499 10.08 63.92 57.63
CA LEU A 499 10.06 64.59 56.34
C LEU A 499 8.96 64.00 55.42
N LYS A 500 8.43 64.82 54.51
CA LYS A 500 7.39 64.42 53.55
C LYS A 500 7.86 64.59 52.10
N PRO A 501 8.60 63.62 51.55
CA PRO A 501 9.05 63.68 50.16
C PRO A 501 7.90 63.51 49.16
N SER A 502 8.05 64.09 47.97
CA SER A 502 7.13 63.88 46.83
C SER A 502 7.40 62.59 46.06
N LEU A 503 8.62 62.05 46.17
CA LEU A 503 9.11 60.85 45.50
C LEU A 503 10.42 60.39 46.16
N PHE A 504 10.74 59.10 46.08
CA PHE A 504 12.11 58.59 46.30
C PHE A 504 12.47 57.53 45.26
N TYR A 505 13.75 57.18 45.15
CA TYR A 505 14.20 56.13 44.25
C TYR A 505 14.53 54.85 45.02
N PHE A 506 14.01 53.71 44.60
CA PHE A 506 14.33 52.39 45.14
C PHE A 506 14.77 51.49 43.98
N ASN A 507 15.95 50.88 44.11
CA ASN A 507 16.61 50.09 43.04
C ASN A 507 16.57 50.82 41.67
N GLY A 508 16.79 52.14 41.68
CA GLY A 508 16.82 52.99 40.49
C GLY A 508 15.46 53.39 39.90
N LYS A 509 14.33 52.91 40.46
CA LYS A 509 12.97 53.25 40.02
C LYS A 509 12.31 54.28 40.95
N PRO A 510 11.51 55.22 40.43
CA PRO A 510 10.84 56.25 41.23
C PRO A 510 9.57 55.70 41.93
N TYR A 511 9.43 55.96 43.23
CA TYR A 511 8.28 55.60 44.07
C TYR A 511 7.69 56.81 44.78
N ARG A 512 6.36 56.96 44.70
CA ARG A 512 5.62 58.03 45.41
C ARG A 512 5.05 57.59 46.75
N ASN A 513 4.76 56.29 46.88
CA ASN A 513 4.29 55.72 48.14
C ASN A 513 5.49 55.27 48.97
N LEU A 514 5.53 55.66 50.24
CA LEU A 514 6.60 55.29 51.16
C LEU A 514 6.47 53.84 51.66
N THR A 515 5.31 53.21 51.45
CA THR A 515 5.12 51.79 51.76
C THR A 515 5.26 50.95 50.50
N LEU A 516 6.16 49.96 50.53
CA LEU A 516 6.45 49.04 49.42
C LEU A 516 6.96 47.69 49.95
N PHE A 517 6.95 46.67 49.11
CA PHE A 517 7.62 45.40 49.43
C PHE A 517 9.10 45.48 49.06
N MET A 518 9.97 45.18 50.03
CA MET A 518 11.42 45.12 49.85
C MET A 518 11.90 43.69 50.12
N LEU A 519 12.86 43.21 49.34
CA LEU A 519 13.39 41.85 49.49
C LEU A 519 14.08 41.72 50.85
N GLU A 520 14.08 40.53 51.44
CA GLU A 520 14.89 40.25 52.63
C GLU A 520 16.38 40.45 52.30
N GLY A 521 17.12 41.14 53.18
CA GLY A 521 18.54 41.47 53.00
C GLY A 521 18.80 42.91 52.54
N ASP A 522 19.94 43.12 51.89
CA ASP A 522 20.45 44.45 51.52
C ASP A 522 19.71 45.07 50.31
N ASN A 523 19.14 46.24 50.52
CA ASN A 523 18.29 46.94 49.56
C ASN A 523 18.81 48.37 49.30
N LYS A 524 18.91 48.77 48.04
CA LYS A 524 19.45 50.10 47.68
C LYS A 524 18.38 51.18 47.67
N ILE A 525 18.63 52.23 48.46
CA ILE A 525 17.81 53.43 48.56
C ILE A 525 18.54 54.59 47.87
N GLY A 526 17.89 55.16 46.87
CA GLY A 526 18.34 56.33 46.13
C GLY A 526 17.84 57.65 46.71
N PRO A 527 17.98 58.76 45.95
CA PRO A 527 17.59 60.09 46.43
C PRO A 527 16.09 60.25 46.71
N PHE A 528 15.77 61.20 47.58
CA PHE A 528 14.42 61.64 47.92
C PHE A 528 14.19 63.04 47.38
N ASP A 529 13.04 63.29 46.75
CA ASP A 529 12.63 64.63 46.33
C ASP A 529 12.00 65.38 47.51
N ILE A 530 12.72 66.36 48.04
CA ILE A 530 12.29 67.25 49.14
C ILE A 530 12.14 68.66 48.57
N GLY A 531 10.89 69.09 48.36
CA GLY A 531 10.60 70.45 47.89
C GLY A 531 11.15 70.76 46.48
N GLY A 532 11.23 69.76 45.60
CA GLY A 532 11.73 69.89 44.22
C GLY A 532 13.24 69.64 44.07
N VAL A 533 13.87 68.97 45.05
CA VAL A 533 15.31 68.72 45.10
C VAL A 533 15.58 67.28 45.49
N ASN A 534 16.39 66.60 44.68
CA ASN A 534 16.88 65.28 45.01
C ASN A 534 17.94 65.36 46.11
N VAL A 535 17.58 64.88 47.30
CA VAL A 535 18.45 64.74 48.47
C VAL A 535 18.84 63.28 48.61
N THR A 536 20.13 62.98 48.46
CA THR A 536 20.66 61.63 48.66
C THR A 536 20.67 61.30 50.16
N PRO A 537 20.17 60.13 50.57
CA PRO A 537 20.22 59.70 51.96
C PRO A 537 21.66 59.45 52.43
N ILE A 538 21.89 59.56 53.74
CA ILE A 538 23.20 59.28 54.35
C ILE A 538 23.56 57.80 54.16
N ASN A 539 22.58 56.92 54.35
CA ASN A 539 22.70 55.50 54.07
C ASN A 539 21.97 55.19 52.77
N SER A 540 22.71 54.77 51.75
CA SER A 540 22.15 54.39 50.45
C SER A 540 21.75 52.92 50.37
N SER A 541 21.86 52.18 51.49
CA SER A 541 21.48 50.78 51.61
C SER A 541 20.84 50.51 52.95
N VAL A 542 19.88 49.59 52.95
CA VAL A 542 19.11 49.19 54.12
C VAL A 542 18.99 47.68 54.14
N ASP A 543 19.30 47.08 55.27
CA ASP A 543 19.10 45.66 55.50
C ASP A 543 17.69 45.40 56.05
N VAL A 544 16.91 44.57 55.35
CA VAL A 544 15.51 44.27 55.66
C VAL A 544 15.43 42.85 56.23
N LEU A 545 15.06 42.71 57.50
CA LEU A 545 14.99 41.42 58.20
C LEU A 545 13.56 40.99 58.56
N ALA A 546 12.63 41.94 58.70
CA ALA A 546 11.23 41.70 59.06
C ALA A 546 10.39 42.95 58.75
N PRO A 547 9.05 42.82 58.61
CA PRO A 547 8.17 43.96 58.34
C PRO A 547 8.29 45.07 59.38
N GLY A 548 8.48 46.31 58.95
CA GLY A 548 8.49 47.44 59.86
C GLY A 548 8.56 48.81 59.21
N ASP A 549 8.96 49.77 60.04
CA ASP A 549 9.24 51.13 59.63
C ASP A 549 10.76 51.32 59.59
N ILE A 550 11.26 51.87 58.48
CA ILE A 550 12.69 52.05 58.25
C ILE A 550 13.00 53.54 58.23
N ASP A 551 13.75 53.99 59.24
CA ASP A 551 14.22 55.36 59.33
C ASP A 551 15.32 55.63 58.29
N ILE A 552 15.06 56.56 57.37
CA ILE A 552 16.04 57.01 56.38
C ILE A 552 16.47 58.43 56.72
N LEU A 553 17.72 58.59 57.14
CA LEU A 553 18.29 59.89 57.48
C LEU A 553 18.69 60.66 56.21
N LEU A 554 18.06 61.83 56.02
CA LEU A 554 18.36 62.76 54.95
C LEU A 554 19.13 63.97 55.51
N PRO A 555 20.18 64.46 54.81
CA PRO A 555 20.89 65.69 55.15
C PRO A 555 20.01 66.92 54.85
N VAL A 556 18.95 67.08 55.63
CA VAL A 556 17.99 68.18 55.59
C VAL A 556 17.99 68.82 56.98
N TYR A 557 17.94 70.14 57.03
CA TYR A 557 18.09 70.91 58.27
C TYR A 557 17.11 72.08 58.32
N ASN A 558 16.77 72.50 59.54
CA ASN A 558 16.01 73.73 59.77
C ASN A 558 16.97 74.91 59.92
N VAL A 559 16.83 75.92 59.07
CA VAL A 559 17.68 77.12 59.11
C VAL A 559 16.92 78.23 59.82
N THR A 560 17.44 78.70 60.96
CA THR A 560 16.86 79.85 61.66
C THR A 560 17.71 81.08 61.43
N VAL A 561 17.10 82.15 60.92
CA VAL A 561 17.74 83.46 60.78
C VAL A 561 17.33 84.33 61.97
N TYR A 562 18.30 84.99 62.59
CA TYR A 562 18.15 85.91 63.70
C TYR A 562 18.64 87.30 63.27
N ALA A 563 17.82 88.32 63.43
CA ALA A 563 18.18 89.71 63.21
C ALA A 563 18.17 90.49 64.52
N ARG A 564 19.29 91.15 64.81
CA ARG A 564 19.43 92.03 65.98
C ARG A 564 20.07 93.35 65.57
N ASN A 565 19.83 94.39 66.35
CA ASN A 565 20.59 95.61 66.19
C ASN A 565 22.00 95.47 66.80
N ILE A 566 22.90 96.43 66.54
CA ILE A 566 24.28 96.41 67.08
C ILE A 566 24.37 96.47 68.63
N PHE A 567 23.25 96.66 69.33
CA PHE A 567 23.16 96.59 70.80
C PHE A 567 22.46 95.31 71.30
N GLY A 568 22.21 94.35 70.42
CA GLY A 568 21.64 93.04 70.75
C GLY A 568 20.11 92.97 70.83
N ALA A 569 19.37 94.06 70.58
CA ALA A 569 17.91 94.05 70.59
C ALA A 569 17.32 93.43 69.30
N PRO A 570 16.24 92.65 69.36
CA PRO A 570 15.66 91.97 68.21
C PRO A 570 15.05 92.93 67.18
N ILE A 571 15.10 92.56 65.89
CA ILE A 571 14.54 93.34 64.78
C ILE A 571 13.30 92.65 64.19
N SER A 572 12.20 93.39 64.03
CA SER A 572 10.98 92.93 63.35
C SER A 572 10.98 93.31 61.88
N GLY A 573 11.73 92.56 61.07
CA GLY A 573 11.87 92.77 59.62
C GLY A 573 11.30 91.61 58.78
N THR A 574 11.48 91.72 57.47
CA THR A 574 11.24 90.62 56.53
C THR A 574 12.57 89.97 56.17
N VAL A 575 12.68 88.66 56.31
CA VAL A 575 13.82 87.90 55.78
C VAL A 575 13.43 87.26 54.45
N ARG A 576 14.26 87.45 53.42
CA ARG A 576 14.17 86.76 52.14
C ARG A 576 15.41 85.90 51.98
N ALA A 577 15.26 84.59 52.20
CA ALA A 577 16.32 83.60 52.10
C ALA A 577 16.29 82.89 50.74
N ARG A 578 17.45 82.69 50.14
CA ARG A 578 17.72 81.87 48.98
C ARG A 578 18.59 80.69 49.40
N PHE A 579 18.10 79.48 49.13
CA PHE A 579 18.79 78.24 49.49
C PHE A 579 19.62 77.72 48.32
N GLN A 580 20.55 76.79 48.60
CA GLN A 580 21.44 76.21 47.59
C GLN A 580 20.70 75.60 46.39
N ASN A 581 19.46 75.14 46.59
CA ASN A 581 18.59 74.64 45.53
C ASN A 581 17.97 75.73 44.63
N GLY A 582 18.32 77.00 44.83
CA GLY A 582 17.79 78.14 44.08
C GLY A 582 16.42 78.64 44.53
N THR A 583 15.71 77.90 45.39
CA THR A 583 14.41 78.34 45.95
C THR A 583 14.58 79.55 46.85
N VAL A 584 13.59 80.44 46.79
CA VAL A 584 13.56 81.67 47.58
C VAL A 584 12.33 81.64 48.46
N SER A 585 12.52 81.77 49.77
CA SER A 585 11.45 81.86 50.75
C SER A 585 11.52 83.17 51.51
N GLN A 586 10.36 83.79 51.70
CA GLN A 586 10.23 85.05 52.42
C GLN A 586 9.37 84.84 53.67
N LYS A 587 9.88 85.27 54.82
CA LYS A 587 9.16 85.21 56.11
C LYS A 587 9.33 86.50 56.89
N PHE A 588 8.36 86.81 57.74
CA PHE A 588 8.49 87.87 58.74
C PHE A 588 9.22 87.33 59.97
N LEU A 589 10.12 88.16 60.53
CA LEU A 589 10.79 87.87 61.79
C LEU A 589 9.78 88.03 62.94
N ASN A 590 9.80 87.09 63.89
CA ASN A 590 8.93 87.12 65.05
C ASN A 590 9.35 88.20 66.08
N LYS A 591 8.63 88.30 67.21
CA LYS A 591 8.92 89.27 68.29
C LYS A 591 10.32 89.14 68.90
N ASN A 592 10.97 87.99 68.73
CA ASN A 592 12.34 87.73 69.18
C ASN A 592 13.39 87.98 68.07
N GLY A 593 12.96 88.52 66.93
CA GLY A 593 13.81 88.81 65.79
C GLY A 593 14.28 87.57 65.04
N SER A 594 13.50 86.48 65.05
CA SER A 594 13.88 85.23 64.36
C SER A 594 12.85 84.69 63.38
N ALA A 595 13.30 83.96 62.37
CA ALA A 595 12.46 83.21 61.44
C ALA A 595 13.13 81.88 61.10
N ALA A 596 12.37 80.78 61.25
CA ALA A 596 12.83 79.43 60.92
C ALA A 596 12.31 79.00 59.55
N PHE A 597 13.17 78.43 58.74
CA PHE A 597 12.88 77.77 57.48
C PHE A 597 13.06 76.28 57.69
N ALA A 598 11.99 75.51 57.50
CA ALA A 598 11.99 74.08 57.73
C ALA A 598 12.41 73.32 56.45
N ASP A 599 12.88 72.10 56.64
CA ASP A 599 13.14 71.11 55.58
C ASP A 599 14.07 71.60 54.47
N VAL A 600 15.08 72.39 54.82
CA VAL A 600 16.03 72.96 53.86
C VAL A 600 17.10 71.91 53.53
N PRO A 601 17.31 71.56 52.24
CA PRO A 601 18.41 70.69 51.85
C PRO A 601 19.75 71.25 52.31
N TYR A 602 20.64 70.40 52.79
CA TYR A 602 21.95 70.81 53.26
C TYR A 602 22.70 71.63 52.20
N GLY A 603 23.17 72.81 52.61
CA GLY A 603 23.83 73.70 51.68
C GLY A 603 24.00 75.15 52.13
N ASN A 604 24.57 75.96 51.25
CA ASN A 604 24.72 77.40 51.47
C ASN A 604 23.36 78.11 51.45
N VAL A 605 23.12 78.95 52.46
CA VAL A 605 21.96 79.85 52.52
C VAL A 605 22.45 81.28 52.39
N THR A 606 21.90 82.00 51.42
CA THR A 606 22.14 83.43 51.23
C THR A 606 20.83 84.16 51.37
N GLY A 607 20.84 85.45 51.68
CA GLY A 607 19.59 86.18 51.78
C GLY A 607 19.77 87.60 52.21
N GLU A 608 18.65 88.25 52.44
CA GLU A 608 18.60 89.63 52.91
C GLU A 608 17.52 89.81 53.96
N ILE A 609 17.78 90.73 54.90
CA ILE A 609 16.83 91.18 55.91
C ILE A 609 16.47 92.62 55.62
N ILE A 610 15.18 92.88 55.45
CA ILE A 610 14.62 94.17 55.10
C ILE A 610 13.87 94.71 56.31
N TYR A 611 14.31 95.86 56.82
CA TYR A 611 13.70 96.54 57.96
C TYR A 611 13.67 98.06 57.73
N SER A 612 12.47 98.65 57.71
CA SER A 612 12.25 100.10 57.58
C SER A 612 13.02 100.77 56.43
N GLY A 613 13.08 100.10 55.27
CA GLY A 613 13.77 100.58 54.06
C GLY A 613 15.27 100.26 54.00
N PHE A 614 15.86 99.67 55.05
CA PHE A 614 17.24 99.20 55.08
C PHE A 614 17.31 97.71 54.80
N THR A 615 18.34 97.30 54.05
CA THR A 615 18.56 95.91 53.66
C THR A 615 19.95 95.48 54.08
N GLU A 616 20.06 94.39 54.84
CA GLU A 616 21.34 93.73 55.15
C GLU A 616 21.38 92.34 54.57
N LYS A 617 22.48 92.01 53.90
CA LYS A 617 22.68 90.70 53.26
C LYS A 617 23.40 89.75 54.20
N PHE A 618 23.08 88.47 54.10
CA PHE A 618 23.77 87.41 54.81
C PHE A 618 24.10 86.24 53.89
N ALA A 619 25.15 85.53 54.26
CA ALA A 619 25.51 84.23 53.71
C ALA A 619 25.95 83.34 54.87
N SER A 620 25.53 82.09 54.84
CA SER A 620 25.93 81.08 55.80
C SER A 620 26.09 79.74 55.08
N SER A 621 27.17 79.05 55.41
CA SER A 621 27.37 77.66 55.06
C SER A 621 27.06 76.80 56.27
N TYR A 622 26.35 75.70 56.04
CA TYR A 622 26.05 74.68 57.04
C TYR A 622 25.05 75.15 58.12
N SER A 623 24.26 74.20 58.63
CA SER A 623 22.97 74.35 59.31
C SER A 623 22.90 75.15 60.62
N ASN A 624 23.94 75.89 60.98
CA ASN A 624 23.93 76.71 62.19
C ASN A 624 23.21 78.03 61.92
N GLY A 625 22.25 78.37 62.79
CA GLY A 625 21.38 79.54 62.62
C GLY A 625 22.15 80.82 62.29
N VAL A 626 21.66 81.57 61.30
CA VAL A 626 22.32 82.77 60.79
C VAL A 626 22.01 83.95 61.70
N LYS A 627 23.04 84.57 62.29
CA LYS A 627 22.88 85.83 63.04
C LYS A 627 23.28 87.00 62.15
N VAL A 628 22.40 87.98 62.03
CA VAL A 628 22.60 89.18 61.22
C VAL A 628 22.44 90.40 62.13
N GLU A 629 23.50 91.20 62.23
CA GLU A 629 23.48 92.46 62.96
C GLU A 629 23.18 93.59 61.99
N MET A 630 22.24 94.48 62.35
CA MET A 630 21.87 95.62 61.51
C MET A 630 21.98 96.93 62.29
N VAL A 631 22.42 97.99 61.62
CA VAL A 631 22.35 99.35 62.16
C VAL A 631 20.95 99.90 61.89
N THR A 632 20.13 100.07 62.93
CA THR A 632 18.74 100.54 62.77
C THR A 632 18.67 102.06 62.58
N PRO A 633 17.60 102.60 61.96
CA PRO A 633 17.41 104.05 61.82
C PRO A 633 17.47 104.79 63.16
N ALA A 634 16.94 104.19 64.24
CA ALA A 634 17.02 104.75 65.58
C ALA A 634 18.47 104.87 66.08
N ILE A 635 19.34 103.93 65.70
CA ILE A 635 20.77 103.98 66.04
C ILE A 635 21.50 105.00 65.17
N ILE A 636 21.18 105.12 63.88
CA ILE A 636 21.72 106.18 63.02
C ILE A 636 21.35 107.55 63.59
N ILE A 637 20.08 107.74 63.99
CA ILE A 637 19.62 108.96 64.66
C ILE A 637 20.37 109.17 65.98
N ALA A 638 20.56 108.14 66.80
CA ALA A 638 21.32 108.24 68.04
C ALA A 638 22.80 108.61 67.80
N ILE A 639 23.46 108.02 66.80
CA ILE A 639 24.84 108.36 66.41
C ILE A 639 24.90 109.79 65.89
N ILE A 640 23.92 110.24 65.09
CA ILE A 640 23.81 111.63 64.64
C ILE A 640 23.64 112.58 65.83
N ILE A 641 22.77 112.26 66.79
CA ILE A 641 22.58 113.06 68.01
C ILE A 641 23.86 113.11 68.84
N VAL A 642 24.55 111.98 69.04
CA VAL A 642 25.81 111.92 69.79
C VAL A 642 26.94 112.65 69.07
N THR A 643 27.06 112.52 67.75
CA THR A 643 28.08 113.25 66.96
C THR A 643 27.80 114.74 66.91
N ILE A 644 26.53 115.16 66.77
CA ILE A 644 26.13 116.57 66.92
C ILE A 644 26.44 117.06 68.33
N ALA A 645 26.17 116.28 69.37
CA ALA A 645 26.47 116.65 70.76
C ALA A 645 27.99 116.78 71.00
N ILE A 646 28.81 115.85 70.48
CA ILE A 646 30.27 115.90 70.56
C ILE A 646 30.82 117.08 69.74
N ALA A 647 30.33 117.32 68.53
CA ALA A 647 30.73 118.45 67.70
C ALA A 647 30.37 119.79 68.36
N SER A 648 29.18 119.88 68.95
CA SER A 648 28.72 121.04 69.72
C SER A 648 29.59 121.26 70.97
N PHE A 649 29.95 120.20 71.69
CA PHE A 649 30.84 120.26 72.84
C PHE A 649 32.28 120.65 72.45
N TRP A 650 32.79 120.14 71.33
CA TRP A 650 34.10 120.53 70.79
C TRP A 650 34.14 121.98 70.34
N PHE A 651 33.08 122.46 69.67
CA PHE A 651 32.92 123.87 69.31
C PHE A 651 32.86 124.76 70.56
N TYR A 652 32.13 124.35 71.60
CA TYR A 652 32.08 125.05 72.89
C TYR A 652 33.47 125.16 73.54
N LEU A 653 34.27 124.08 73.53
CA LEU A 653 35.65 124.09 74.06
C LEU A 653 36.60 124.99 73.25
N GLN A 654 36.48 125.01 71.91
CA GLN A 654 37.26 125.92 71.05
C GLN A 654 36.92 127.40 71.31
N PHE A 655 35.63 127.72 71.46
CA PHE A 655 35.18 129.09 71.74
C PHE A 655 35.72 129.60 73.09
N LYS A 656 35.77 128.72 74.10
CA LYS A 656 36.32 129.06 75.44
C LYS A 656 37.84 129.30 75.42
N ARG A 657 38.60 128.67 74.52
CA ARG A 657 40.05 128.91 74.35
C ARG A 657 40.37 130.24 73.66
N ARG A 658 39.53 130.74 72.75
CA ARG A 658 39.75 132.03 72.04
C ARG A 658 39.51 133.28 72.89
N LYS A 659 38.73 133.21 73.98
CA LYS A 659 38.53 134.35 74.90
C LYS A 659 39.67 134.57 75.92
N LYS A 660 40.71 133.72 75.92
CA LYS A 660 41.87 133.81 76.83
C LYS A 660 43.19 134.21 76.14
N ARG A 661 43.14 134.76 74.92
CA ARG A 661 44.27 135.43 74.28
C ARG A 661 43.90 136.85 73.91
#